data_AF-A0A7J4GRY2-F1
#
_entry.id   AF-A0A7J4GRY2-F1
#
_cell.length_a   1.000
_cell.length_b   1.000
_cell.length_c   1.000
_cell.angle_alpha   90.00
_cell.angle_beta   90.00
_cell.angle_gamma   90.00
#
_symmetry.space_group_name_H-M   'P 1'
#
loop_
_entity.id
_entity.type
_entity.pdbx_description
1 polymer ?
#
loop_
_entity_poly.entity_id
_entity_poly.type
_entity_poly.pdbx_seq_one_letter_code
_entity_poly.pdbx_strand_id
1 'polypeptide(L)'
;MSRVRATSLSLILTAMMLIGSAVAPIAQAQAVPTEAPESVLFGIGYEWSNYDNDINALTGISLENILVDVMKAATDSGIELVLAEVTSGSSSVIIEQYDGDSTTWDVDGTSVDLTMSHTDVFVRHGILVDTAVITSWSDDRANWDLIYSIDSQQLYTLDVEYVEYIDADGLLYGMDLQLSMNSQQTLEIDFLGEIGGDDATLPFNIQLDAMVNYEIDSLTSEVRLGEPSPIHNYVSSDYAEVEWECGNDNMDSSVQMEWEDVRVRDNCDSFTGDYSTSSHYSLALSGIPAEDVGMEADELDISIADQFSDNGHFDEDEIEFEGYIGFGDFLQDVIIDETGTEVLAVEMFGAPFSITMPSVVAYSTMNAVMGSGTSPTMWDAIVDELEFLDDIDGGEAEEEEGTYICDNGEEIPSHWVNDGFEDCADGSDEGVDEGEGGDDDTYTCDNGEEIPREYVNNGYEDCEDGSDEGVDEGEGGGEDCYDENGNMEPCDDEGEGPDISERLETIITAFSESTIESTMEAFGDNLEDRLSNYEEDLAYVDANARLLWSEELGKCVGFQIIVADEDEYWYTLVGPESDVYNQAPISTSIEYIIGGSTAEDEIILMESEDSLDDLVDESVHDVTDVNDALRGAGVDIPVEEEEEEVVVPGNETDDTTIPDEKDDSNESAGDAEKLASEGGFVPFVSPLATIGIIALAGLAISRKRDKPFA
;
A
#
# COMPACT_ATOMS: atom_id res chain seq x y z
N MET A 1 4.18 20.37 26.43
CA MET A 1 2.80 20.14 25.95
C MET A 1 2.67 18.68 25.55
N SER A 2 1.48 18.23 25.14
CA SER A 2 1.33 16.89 24.55
C SER A 2 2.13 16.80 23.25
N ARG A 3 2.59 15.59 22.89
CA ARG A 3 2.86 15.26 21.49
C ARG A 3 1.56 14.65 20.96
N VAL A 4 0.94 15.30 19.99
CA VAL A 4 -0.13 14.68 19.21
C VAL A 4 0.49 13.50 18.47
N ARG A 5 -0.20 12.35 18.43
CA ARG A 5 0.13 11.27 17.51
C ARG A 5 -0.49 11.62 16.17
N ALA A 6 0.31 11.83 15.13
CA ALA A 6 -0.21 11.83 13.77
C ALA A 6 -0.82 10.44 13.50
N THR A 7 -2.00 10.41 12.89
CA THR A 7 -2.68 9.19 12.44
C THR A 7 -2.14 8.73 11.08
N SER A 8 -2.27 7.44 10.79
CA SER A 8 -1.54 6.74 9.72
C SER A 8 -1.67 7.37 8.33
N LEU A 9 -2.86 7.88 7.98
CA LEU A 9 -3.13 8.47 6.66
C LEU A 9 -2.24 9.68 6.32
N SER A 10 -1.91 10.52 7.32
CA SER A 10 -1.08 11.72 7.09
C SER A 10 0.32 11.39 6.58
N LEU A 11 0.85 10.19 6.90
CA LEU A 11 2.18 9.76 6.47
C LEU A 11 2.19 9.29 5.01
N ILE A 12 1.06 8.76 4.50
CA ILE A 12 0.93 8.25 3.14
C ILE A 12 0.89 9.41 2.14
N LEU A 13 0.03 10.41 2.41
CA LEU A 13 -0.09 11.61 1.56
C LEU A 13 1.22 12.42 1.51
N THR A 14 2.03 12.38 2.57
CA THR A 14 3.36 13.03 2.60
C THR A 14 4.44 12.20 1.89
N ALA A 15 4.27 10.87 1.80
CA ALA A 15 5.22 10.00 1.09
C ALA A 15 5.09 10.08 -0.43
N MET A 16 3.87 10.26 -0.96
CA MET A 16 3.62 10.43 -2.40
C MET A 16 4.18 11.74 -2.99
N MET A 17 4.60 12.72 -2.17
CA MET A 17 5.25 13.95 -2.63
C MET A 17 6.78 13.84 -2.85
N LEU A 18 7.38 12.64 -2.76
CA LEU A 18 8.84 12.46 -2.82
C LEU A 18 9.27 11.18 -3.58
N ILE A 19 9.56 11.29 -4.88
CA ILE A 19 10.60 10.56 -5.67
C ILE A 19 10.52 10.96 -7.18
N GLY A 20 11.65 11.05 -7.90
CA GLY A 20 11.72 11.43 -9.33
C GLY A 20 13.16 11.65 -9.86
N SER A 21 13.61 11.03 -10.97
CA SER A 21 14.97 11.10 -11.60
C SER A 21 15.15 10.21 -12.86
N ALA A 22 15.65 10.53 -14.08
CA ALA A 22 16.01 11.76 -14.82
C ALA A 22 15.84 11.59 -16.39
N VAL A 23 16.12 12.61 -17.22
CA VAL A 23 15.79 12.73 -18.69
C VAL A 23 16.70 12.05 -19.72
N ALA A 24 16.18 11.83 -20.94
CA ALA A 24 16.95 11.68 -22.19
C ALA A 24 17.24 13.04 -22.92
N PRO A 25 18.27 13.18 -23.80
CA PRO A 25 18.85 14.50 -24.12
C PRO A 25 18.88 14.95 -25.60
N ILE A 26 18.56 16.23 -25.90
CA ILE A 26 18.85 16.88 -27.22
C ILE A 26 19.54 18.27 -27.15
N ALA A 27 20.76 18.30 -27.70
CA ALA A 27 21.54 19.38 -28.33
C ALA A 27 21.17 20.90 -28.25
N GLN A 28 22.07 21.65 -27.62
CA GLN A 28 22.21 23.13 -27.61
C GLN A 28 22.01 23.89 -28.96
N ALA A 29 21.24 24.99 -28.95
CA ALA A 29 21.34 26.09 -29.92
C ALA A 29 20.88 27.47 -29.37
N GLN A 30 21.82 28.36 -29.06
CA GLN A 30 21.56 29.66 -28.38
C GLN A 30 20.53 30.60 -29.06
N ALA A 31 19.56 31.10 -28.29
CA ALA A 31 18.83 32.34 -28.61
C ALA A 31 18.18 33.03 -27.38
N VAL A 32 18.98 33.65 -26.49
CA VAL A 32 18.52 34.41 -25.30
C VAL A 32 17.24 35.23 -25.56
N PRO A 33 16.10 34.87 -24.91
CA PRO A 33 14.87 35.66 -24.93
C PRO A 33 15.04 37.01 -24.20
N THR A 34 14.10 37.94 -24.41
CA THR A 34 14.17 39.29 -23.79
C THR A 34 12.84 39.79 -23.25
N GLU A 35 11.90 38.88 -23.08
CA GLU A 35 10.58 39.04 -22.44
C GLU A 35 10.42 37.79 -21.55
N ALA A 36 9.80 37.90 -20.38
CA ALA A 36 9.57 36.76 -19.48
C ALA A 36 8.65 35.73 -20.16
N PRO A 37 8.73 34.43 -19.80
CA PRO A 37 7.85 33.42 -20.40
C PRO A 37 6.38 33.68 -20.01
N GLU A 38 5.44 33.25 -20.86
CA GLU A 38 4.00 33.48 -20.64
C GLU A 38 3.42 32.54 -19.55
N SER A 39 4.09 31.42 -19.30
CA SER A 39 3.87 30.51 -18.16
C SER A 39 5.20 29.97 -17.60
N VAL A 40 5.17 29.38 -16.41
CA VAL A 40 6.29 28.59 -15.86
C VAL A 40 5.81 27.15 -15.72
N LEU A 41 6.49 26.21 -16.37
CA LEU A 41 6.10 24.80 -16.42
C LEU A 41 7.30 23.92 -16.09
N PHE A 42 7.13 22.98 -15.16
CA PHE A 42 8.07 21.89 -14.90
C PHE A 42 7.34 20.62 -14.46
N GLY A 43 7.99 19.47 -14.61
CA GLY A 43 7.41 18.18 -14.22
C GLY A 43 8.42 17.05 -14.11
N ILE A 44 7.92 15.85 -13.80
CA ILE A 44 8.65 14.59 -13.93
C ILE A 44 7.75 13.52 -14.57
N GLY A 45 8.32 12.58 -15.32
CA GLY A 45 7.63 11.43 -15.92
C GLY A 45 8.50 10.17 -15.85
N TYR A 46 7.92 8.99 -15.63
CA TYR A 46 8.64 7.71 -15.49
C TYR A 46 8.03 6.61 -16.36
N GLU A 47 8.89 5.64 -16.68
CA GLU A 47 8.60 4.37 -17.33
C GLU A 47 9.10 3.24 -16.43
N TRP A 48 8.19 2.53 -15.75
CA TRP A 48 8.51 1.55 -14.70
C TRP A 48 9.36 0.38 -15.19
N SER A 49 9.32 0.07 -16.48
CA SER A 49 10.19 -0.89 -17.17
C SER A 49 11.70 -0.59 -17.04
N ASN A 50 12.10 0.60 -16.57
CA ASN A 50 13.48 0.95 -16.29
C ASN A 50 13.95 0.64 -14.85
N TYR A 51 13.06 0.22 -13.95
CA TYR A 51 13.34 0.09 -12.51
C TYR A 51 14.58 -0.76 -12.19
N ASP A 52 14.66 -1.98 -12.72
CA ASP A 52 15.81 -2.87 -12.54
C ASP A 52 17.11 -2.28 -13.10
N ASN A 53 17.03 -1.52 -14.19
CA ASN A 53 18.19 -0.85 -14.79
C ASN A 53 18.69 0.32 -13.92
N ASP A 54 17.77 1.11 -13.38
CA ASP A 54 18.08 2.25 -12.51
C ASP A 54 18.61 1.81 -11.13
N ILE A 55 18.02 0.78 -10.52
CA ILE A 55 18.53 0.17 -9.27
C ILE A 55 19.96 -0.36 -9.50
N ASN A 56 20.19 -1.10 -10.58
CA ASN A 56 21.51 -1.63 -10.93
C ASN A 56 22.53 -0.51 -11.23
N ALA A 57 22.11 0.54 -11.94
CA ALA A 57 22.97 1.70 -12.21
C ALA A 57 23.36 2.47 -10.94
N LEU A 58 22.45 2.63 -9.98
CA LEU A 58 22.68 3.38 -8.74
C LEU A 58 23.42 2.59 -7.65
N THR A 59 23.28 1.26 -7.62
CA THR A 59 23.76 0.42 -6.50
C THR A 59 24.83 -0.61 -6.86
N GLY A 60 25.00 -0.89 -8.16
CA GLY A 60 25.78 -2.03 -8.65
C GLY A 60 25.10 -3.40 -8.45
N ILE A 61 23.87 -3.43 -7.95
CA ILE A 61 23.11 -4.66 -7.63
C ILE A 61 21.99 -4.83 -8.67
N SER A 62 22.04 -5.95 -9.40
CA SER A 62 20.96 -6.39 -10.29
C SER A 62 19.99 -7.29 -9.51
N LEU A 63 18.69 -6.97 -9.56
CA LEU A 63 17.63 -7.73 -8.89
C LEU A 63 17.45 -9.11 -9.55
N GLU A 64 17.41 -9.18 -10.89
CA GLU A 64 17.58 -10.41 -11.70
C GLU A 64 18.68 -11.33 -11.12
N ASN A 65 19.89 -10.83 -10.86
CA ASN A 65 20.98 -11.66 -10.35
C ASN A 65 20.78 -12.12 -8.90
N ILE A 66 20.15 -11.31 -8.04
CA ILE A 66 19.74 -11.73 -6.69
C ILE A 66 18.76 -12.91 -6.77
N LEU A 67 17.79 -12.85 -7.67
CA LEU A 67 16.77 -13.91 -7.85
C LEU A 67 17.36 -15.20 -8.37
N VAL A 68 18.24 -15.10 -9.37
CA VAL A 68 19.07 -16.20 -9.86
C VAL A 68 19.80 -16.87 -8.69
N ASP A 69 20.34 -16.10 -7.73
CA ASP A 69 20.99 -16.64 -6.54
C ASP A 69 20.01 -17.19 -5.49
N VAL A 70 18.83 -16.60 -5.30
CA VAL A 70 17.76 -17.12 -4.40
C VAL A 70 17.24 -18.47 -4.90
N MET A 71 16.85 -18.56 -6.17
CA MET A 71 16.41 -19.82 -6.81
C MET A 71 17.51 -20.88 -6.78
N LYS A 72 18.79 -20.49 -6.97
CA LYS A 72 19.93 -21.41 -6.87
C LYS A 72 20.25 -21.80 -5.42
N ALA A 73 20.01 -20.95 -4.42
CA ALA A 73 20.12 -21.32 -3.00
C ALA A 73 19.06 -22.36 -2.61
N ALA A 74 17.82 -22.19 -3.09
CA ALA A 74 16.75 -23.16 -2.93
C ALA A 74 17.12 -24.50 -3.59
N THR A 75 17.55 -24.45 -4.85
CA THR A 75 17.97 -25.64 -5.64
C THR A 75 19.11 -26.41 -4.97
N ASP A 76 20.14 -25.72 -4.46
CA ASP A 76 21.27 -26.36 -3.74
C ASP A 76 20.85 -27.01 -2.42
N SER A 77 19.71 -26.62 -1.84
CA SER A 77 19.09 -27.21 -0.64
C SER A 77 18.05 -28.29 -0.93
N GLY A 78 17.67 -28.49 -2.20
CA GLY A 78 16.63 -29.43 -2.61
C GLY A 78 15.20 -28.89 -2.53
N ILE A 79 15.03 -27.56 -2.52
CA ILE A 79 13.76 -26.88 -2.77
C ILE A 79 13.74 -26.49 -4.25
N GLU A 80 12.69 -26.83 -4.98
CA GLU A 80 12.40 -26.22 -6.27
C GLU A 80 11.77 -24.85 -6.02
N LEU A 81 12.28 -23.82 -6.69
CA LEU A 81 11.79 -22.45 -6.56
C LEU A 81 11.96 -21.74 -7.89
N VAL A 82 10.87 -21.24 -8.44
CA VAL A 82 10.84 -20.30 -9.57
C VAL A 82 10.22 -19.00 -9.08
N LEU A 83 10.87 -17.89 -9.41
CA LEU A 83 10.39 -16.53 -9.17
C LEU A 83 10.36 -15.82 -10.52
N ALA A 84 9.20 -15.29 -10.88
CA ALA A 84 9.01 -14.44 -12.05
C ALA A 84 8.18 -13.21 -11.64
N GLU A 85 8.53 -12.06 -12.18
CA GLU A 85 7.82 -10.80 -11.98
C GLU A 85 8.01 -9.94 -13.24
N VAL A 86 6.94 -9.30 -13.69
CA VAL A 86 6.95 -8.30 -14.77
C VAL A 86 6.22 -7.07 -14.27
N THR A 87 6.90 -5.92 -14.32
CA THR A 87 6.35 -4.62 -13.90
C THR A 87 6.48 -3.63 -15.06
N SER A 88 5.37 -3.02 -15.49
CA SER A 88 5.33 -2.06 -16.61
C SER A 88 4.36 -0.91 -16.37
N GLY A 89 4.39 0.11 -17.25
CA GLY A 89 3.55 1.30 -17.16
C GLY A 89 4.32 2.57 -16.83
N SER A 90 3.59 3.68 -16.65
CA SER A 90 4.13 5.03 -16.58
C SER A 90 3.69 5.80 -15.32
N SER A 91 4.40 6.89 -14.98
CA SER A 91 4.00 7.80 -13.89
C SER A 91 4.55 9.20 -14.05
N SER A 92 3.68 10.21 -14.16
CA SER A 92 4.05 11.61 -14.40
C SER A 92 3.32 12.58 -13.47
N VAL A 93 3.96 13.73 -13.25
CA VAL A 93 3.35 14.94 -12.69
C VAL A 93 3.89 16.17 -13.39
N ILE A 94 2.99 17.04 -13.85
CA ILE A 94 3.29 18.34 -14.44
C ILE A 94 2.65 19.43 -13.58
N ILE A 95 3.37 20.54 -13.40
CA ILE A 95 2.90 21.75 -12.74
C ILE A 95 3.10 22.92 -13.72
N GLU A 96 2.04 23.65 -14.03
CA GLU A 96 2.10 24.92 -14.77
C GLU A 96 1.61 26.08 -13.91
N GLN A 97 2.31 27.21 -13.92
CA GLN A 97 1.95 28.43 -13.19
C GLN A 97 1.97 29.65 -14.12
N TYR A 98 0.80 30.24 -14.40
CA TYR A 98 0.67 31.37 -15.35
C TYR A 98 -0.22 32.51 -14.82
N ASP A 99 -0.17 33.67 -15.49
CA ASP A 99 -0.97 34.84 -15.17
C ASP A 99 -2.08 34.99 -16.24
N GLY A 100 -3.33 34.73 -15.84
CA GLY A 100 -4.50 34.72 -16.70
C GLY A 100 -5.10 36.10 -17.00
N ASP A 101 -6.32 36.09 -17.55
CA ASP A 101 -7.10 37.32 -17.82
C ASP A 101 -7.41 38.08 -16.52
N SER A 102 -7.60 39.41 -16.60
CA SER A 102 -8.01 40.21 -15.43
C SER A 102 -9.53 40.24 -15.26
N THR A 103 -10.01 40.02 -14.04
CA THR A 103 -11.41 40.16 -13.63
C THR A 103 -11.67 41.47 -12.86
N THR A 104 -12.94 41.82 -12.62
CA THR A 104 -13.33 43.01 -11.84
C THR A 104 -14.39 42.63 -10.81
N TRP A 105 -14.07 42.76 -9.51
CA TRP A 105 -14.97 42.49 -8.39
C TRP A 105 -15.55 43.79 -7.80
N ASP A 106 -16.72 43.72 -7.14
CA ASP A 106 -17.31 44.82 -6.35
C ASP A 106 -17.21 44.47 -4.86
N VAL A 107 -16.17 44.99 -4.22
CA VAL A 107 -15.87 44.76 -2.80
C VAL A 107 -16.35 45.96 -2.01
N ASP A 108 -17.38 45.75 -1.19
CA ASP A 108 -17.99 46.75 -0.31
C ASP A 108 -18.48 48.04 -1.03
N GLY A 109 -18.87 47.93 -2.32
CA GLY A 109 -19.26 49.06 -3.17
C GLY A 109 -18.09 49.72 -3.92
N THR A 110 -16.91 49.08 -3.92
CA THR A 110 -15.70 49.53 -4.61
C THR A 110 -15.31 48.53 -5.69
N SER A 111 -15.18 49.01 -6.92
CA SER A 111 -14.67 48.22 -8.05
C SER A 111 -13.17 48.00 -7.87
N VAL A 112 -12.73 46.75 -7.83
CA VAL A 112 -11.31 46.34 -7.81
C VAL A 112 -11.05 45.50 -9.06
N ASP A 113 -9.96 45.78 -9.77
CA ASP A 113 -9.50 44.97 -10.90
C ASP A 113 -8.42 44.01 -10.39
N LEU A 114 -8.57 42.71 -10.67
CA LEU A 114 -7.77 41.61 -10.11
C LEU A 114 -7.19 40.76 -11.25
N THR A 115 -5.92 40.37 -11.14
CA THR A 115 -5.31 39.33 -11.98
C THR A 115 -5.69 37.95 -11.42
N MET A 116 -5.91 36.99 -12.31
CA MET A 116 -6.08 35.59 -11.96
C MET A 116 -4.71 34.91 -12.08
N SER A 117 -4.10 34.49 -10.98
CA SER A 117 -2.85 33.71 -10.99
C SER A 117 -3.21 32.23 -10.90
N HIS A 118 -2.92 31.48 -11.95
CA HIS A 118 -3.22 30.05 -12.04
C HIS A 118 -2.05 29.20 -11.51
N THR A 119 -2.37 28.03 -10.99
CA THR A 119 -1.44 26.93 -10.74
C THR A 119 -2.17 25.64 -10.99
N ASP A 120 -1.84 25.03 -12.12
CA ASP A 120 -2.52 23.86 -12.64
C ASP A 120 -1.60 22.64 -12.48
N VAL A 121 -2.17 21.53 -12.01
CA VAL A 121 -1.41 20.33 -11.64
C VAL A 121 -2.07 19.10 -12.24
N PHE A 122 -1.29 18.37 -13.04
CA PHE A 122 -1.68 17.13 -13.68
C PHE A 122 -0.83 16.00 -13.10
N VAL A 123 -1.46 14.89 -12.70
CA VAL A 123 -0.77 13.65 -12.32
C VAL A 123 -1.39 12.50 -13.11
N ARG A 124 -0.55 11.63 -13.67
CA ARG A 124 -0.96 10.36 -14.25
C ARG A 124 -0.08 9.24 -13.71
N HIS A 125 -0.67 8.10 -13.41
CA HIS A 125 0.02 6.92 -12.92
C HIS A 125 -0.77 5.70 -13.35
N GLY A 126 -0.15 4.85 -14.18
CA GLY A 126 -0.66 3.56 -14.61
C GLY A 126 0.44 2.54 -14.45
N ILE A 127 0.21 1.47 -13.70
CA ILE A 127 1.19 0.39 -13.53
C ILE A 127 0.50 -0.97 -13.51
N LEU A 128 1.10 -1.93 -14.23
CA LEU A 128 0.76 -3.35 -14.18
C LEU A 128 1.91 -4.10 -13.50
N VAL A 129 1.57 -5.01 -12.58
CA VAL A 129 2.51 -5.85 -11.83
C VAL A 129 2.01 -7.29 -11.83
N ASP A 130 2.68 -8.13 -12.60
CA ASP A 130 2.50 -9.58 -12.59
C ASP A 130 3.59 -10.22 -11.72
N THR A 131 3.23 -11.23 -10.93
CA THR A 131 4.15 -12.01 -10.11
C THR A 131 3.73 -13.48 -10.08
N ALA A 132 4.71 -14.38 -10.19
CA ALA A 132 4.54 -15.81 -9.93
C ALA A 132 5.65 -16.35 -9.04
N VAL A 133 5.26 -17.00 -7.94
CA VAL A 133 6.13 -17.78 -7.06
C VAL A 133 5.66 -19.23 -7.11
N ILE A 134 6.51 -20.10 -7.63
CA ILE A 134 6.26 -21.55 -7.69
C ILE A 134 7.32 -22.23 -6.84
N THR A 135 6.92 -23.08 -5.88
CA THR A 135 7.86 -23.85 -5.08
C THR A 135 7.38 -25.26 -4.77
N SER A 136 8.27 -26.24 -4.96
CA SER A 136 8.05 -27.63 -4.56
C SER A 136 9.16 -28.11 -3.62
N TRP A 137 8.84 -28.99 -2.69
CA TRP A 137 9.79 -29.71 -1.85
C TRP A 137 9.20 -31.04 -1.40
N SER A 138 10.04 -32.06 -1.22
CA SER A 138 9.62 -33.33 -0.64
C SER A 138 10.76 -34.08 0.04
N ASP A 139 10.43 -34.87 1.05
CA ASP A 139 11.33 -35.87 1.62
C ASP A 139 10.67 -37.27 1.78
N ASP A 140 11.18 -38.12 2.68
CA ASP A 140 10.62 -39.46 2.94
C ASP A 140 9.23 -39.41 3.65
N ARG A 141 8.73 -38.23 4.05
CA ARG A 141 7.49 -38.06 4.86
C ARG A 141 6.63 -36.85 4.48
N ALA A 142 7.22 -35.68 4.29
CA ALA A 142 6.49 -34.43 4.08
C ALA A 142 6.77 -33.85 2.69
N ASN A 143 5.83 -33.06 2.18
CA ASN A 143 5.99 -32.34 0.91
C ASN A 143 5.10 -31.09 0.84
N TRP A 144 5.47 -30.18 -0.05
CA TRP A 144 4.59 -29.17 -0.60
C TRP A 144 4.81 -29.03 -2.10
N ASP A 145 3.76 -28.63 -2.80
CA ASP A 145 3.80 -28.11 -4.17
C ASP A 145 2.87 -26.89 -4.16
N LEU A 146 3.44 -25.69 -4.23
CA LEU A 146 2.73 -24.42 -4.01
C LEU A 146 2.95 -23.48 -5.19
N ILE A 147 1.88 -22.87 -5.66
CA ILE A 147 1.85 -21.81 -6.67
C ILE A 147 1.15 -20.60 -6.05
N TYR A 148 1.76 -19.44 -6.19
CA TYR A 148 1.24 -18.16 -5.71
C TYR A 148 1.42 -17.10 -6.80
N SER A 149 0.31 -16.62 -7.36
CA SER A 149 0.28 -15.54 -8.36
C SER A 149 -0.23 -14.24 -7.76
N ILE A 150 0.20 -13.11 -8.34
CA ILE A 150 -0.40 -11.79 -8.14
C ILE A 150 -0.52 -11.13 -9.53
N ASP A 151 -1.72 -10.70 -9.92
CA ASP A 151 -1.93 -9.57 -10.84
C ASP A 151 -2.27 -8.36 -9.97
N SER A 152 -1.64 -7.22 -10.24
CA SER A 152 -2.09 -5.94 -9.69
C SER A 152 -2.04 -4.83 -10.72
N GLN A 153 -3.13 -4.07 -10.79
CA GLN A 153 -3.34 -2.98 -11.73
C GLN A 153 -3.66 -1.71 -10.95
N GLN A 154 -2.90 -0.64 -11.16
CA GLN A 154 -3.06 0.59 -10.38
C GLN A 154 -3.19 1.77 -11.34
N LEU A 155 -4.27 2.52 -11.21
CA LEU A 155 -4.57 3.72 -11.99
C LEU A 155 -4.84 4.88 -11.03
N TYR A 156 -4.07 5.96 -11.16
CA TYR A 156 -4.33 7.20 -10.46
C TYR A 156 -4.20 8.38 -11.43
N THR A 157 -5.26 9.17 -11.56
CA THR A 157 -5.23 10.45 -12.27
C THR A 157 -5.69 11.56 -11.34
N LEU A 158 -5.09 12.73 -11.47
CA LEU A 158 -5.47 13.94 -10.76
C LEU A 158 -5.30 15.13 -11.70
N ASP A 159 -6.33 15.95 -11.80
CA ASP A 159 -6.30 17.26 -12.45
C ASP A 159 -6.74 18.32 -11.46
N VAL A 160 -5.98 19.41 -11.36
CA VAL A 160 -6.28 20.55 -10.50
C VAL A 160 -6.10 21.85 -11.27
N GLU A 161 -7.11 22.70 -11.29
CA GLU A 161 -7.00 24.13 -11.65
C GLU A 161 -7.18 24.94 -10.37
N TYR A 162 -6.15 25.72 -9.98
CA TYR A 162 -6.18 26.55 -8.78
C TYR A 162 -5.93 28.02 -9.12
N VAL A 163 -6.84 28.90 -8.70
CA VAL A 163 -6.86 30.31 -9.15
C VAL A 163 -6.84 31.26 -7.96
N GLU A 164 -5.78 32.06 -7.84
CA GLU A 164 -5.67 33.15 -6.87
C GLU A 164 -6.05 34.50 -7.49
N TYR A 165 -6.90 35.27 -6.79
CA TYR A 165 -7.32 36.59 -7.24
C TYR A 165 -6.50 37.70 -6.56
N ILE A 166 -5.54 38.29 -7.28
CA ILE A 166 -4.52 39.19 -6.74
C ILE A 166 -4.64 40.59 -7.37
N ASP A 167 -4.54 41.66 -6.58
CA ASP A 167 -4.60 43.05 -7.06
C ASP A 167 -3.25 43.64 -7.49
N ALA A 168 -3.28 44.84 -8.07
CA ALA A 168 -2.10 45.54 -8.57
C ALA A 168 -1.14 46.11 -7.49
N ASP A 169 -1.49 46.00 -6.19
CA ASP A 169 -0.61 46.26 -5.05
C ASP A 169 -0.16 44.94 -4.37
N GLY A 170 -0.44 43.77 -4.98
CA GLY A 170 -0.01 42.44 -4.54
C GLY A 170 -0.86 41.82 -3.43
N LEU A 171 -2.12 42.24 -3.29
CA LEU A 171 -3.03 41.75 -2.26
C LEU A 171 -3.96 40.65 -2.80
N LEU A 172 -4.02 39.52 -2.09
CA LEU A 172 -4.91 38.40 -2.38
C LEU A 172 -6.33 38.68 -1.85
N TYR A 173 -7.35 38.37 -2.63
CA TYR A 173 -8.77 38.59 -2.29
C TYR A 173 -9.56 37.29 -2.05
N GLY A 174 -9.09 36.18 -2.60
CA GLY A 174 -9.75 34.89 -2.55
C GLY A 174 -9.06 33.88 -3.46
N MET A 175 -9.47 32.63 -3.33
CA MET A 175 -8.91 31.48 -4.05
C MET A 175 -10.07 30.63 -4.58
N ASP A 176 -9.97 30.12 -5.80
CA ASP A 176 -10.87 29.11 -6.35
C ASP A 176 -10.11 27.82 -6.65
N LEU A 177 -10.80 26.70 -6.54
CA LEU A 177 -10.31 25.36 -6.85
C LEU A 177 -11.31 24.64 -7.76
N GLN A 178 -10.82 24.02 -8.82
CA GLN A 178 -11.49 22.91 -9.52
C GLN A 178 -10.57 21.70 -9.48
N LEU A 179 -11.12 20.51 -9.19
CA LEU A 179 -10.37 19.26 -9.08
C LEU A 179 -11.20 18.10 -9.64
N SER A 180 -10.56 17.19 -10.37
CA SER A 180 -11.06 15.86 -10.71
C SER A 180 -9.99 14.81 -10.43
N MET A 181 -10.38 13.63 -9.98
CA MET A 181 -9.43 12.57 -9.57
C MET A 181 -10.03 11.19 -9.77
N ASN A 182 -9.27 10.27 -10.35
CA ASN A 182 -9.59 8.84 -10.41
C ASN A 182 -8.54 8.05 -9.62
N SER A 183 -8.95 7.00 -8.90
CA SER A 183 -8.07 6.20 -8.04
C SER A 183 -8.56 4.76 -7.97
N GLN A 184 -8.21 3.97 -8.97
CA GLN A 184 -8.53 2.54 -9.07
C GLN A 184 -7.32 1.69 -8.67
N GLN A 185 -7.58 0.62 -7.93
CA GLN A 185 -6.64 -0.42 -7.55
C GLN A 185 -7.32 -1.77 -7.79
N THR A 186 -6.70 -2.64 -8.58
CA THR A 186 -7.07 -4.05 -8.77
C THR A 186 -5.95 -4.93 -8.22
N LEU A 187 -6.33 -6.06 -7.63
CA LEU A 187 -5.45 -7.07 -7.06
C LEU A 187 -6.15 -8.44 -7.17
N GLU A 188 -5.65 -9.31 -8.04
CA GLU A 188 -6.04 -10.72 -8.13
C GLU A 188 -4.89 -11.57 -7.57
N ILE A 189 -5.18 -12.49 -6.65
CA ILE A 189 -4.19 -13.38 -6.02
C ILE A 189 -4.70 -14.80 -6.06
N ASP A 190 -3.98 -15.69 -6.75
CA ASP A 190 -4.20 -17.13 -6.63
C ASP A 190 -3.21 -17.75 -5.64
N PHE A 191 -3.69 -18.74 -4.89
CA PHE A 191 -2.88 -19.67 -4.13
C PHE A 191 -3.38 -21.09 -4.45
N LEU A 192 -2.61 -21.83 -5.25
CA LEU A 192 -2.96 -23.16 -5.77
C LEU A 192 -1.88 -24.18 -5.42
N GLY A 193 -2.25 -25.38 -5.00
CA GLY A 193 -1.31 -26.48 -4.78
C GLY A 193 -1.78 -27.54 -3.79
N GLU A 194 -0.82 -28.26 -3.20
CA GLU A 194 -1.06 -29.21 -2.11
C GLU A 194 0.08 -29.27 -1.08
N ILE A 195 -0.29 -29.61 0.17
CA ILE A 195 0.64 -29.90 1.27
C ILE A 195 0.42 -31.36 1.70
N GLY A 196 1.47 -32.17 1.73
CA GLY A 196 1.40 -33.60 2.02
C GLY A 196 2.20 -34.05 3.23
N GLY A 197 1.71 -35.08 3.92
CA GLY A 197 2.33 -35.67 5.11
C GLY A 197 1.96 -37.14 5.33
N ASP A 198 2.98 -38.00 5.33
CA ASP A 198 2.92 -39.47 5.38
C ASP A 198 1.94 -40.11 4.35
N ASP A 199 0.70 -40.42 4.73
CA ASP A 199 -0.35 -40.98 3.84
C ASP A 199 -1.49 -39.95 3.57
N ALA A 200 -1.35 -38.69 4.00
CA ALA A 200 -2.35 -37.61 3.87
C ALA A 200 -1.88 -36.45 2.98
N THR A 201 -2.84 -35.77 2.35
CA THR A 201 -2.63 -34.58 1.50
C THR A 201 -3.76 -33.56 1.74
N LEU A 202 -3.44 -32.27 1.71
CA LEU A 202 -4.38 -31.16 1.79
C LEU A 202 -4.18 -30.26 0.55
N PRO A 203 -5.06 -30.33 -0.46
CA PRO A 203 -5.05 -29.41 -1.59
C PRO A 203 -5.66 -28.07 -1.21
N PHE A 204 -5.32 -27.02 -1.97
CA PHE A 204 -5.90 -25.69 -1.84
C PHE A 204 -5.93 -25.01 -3.22
N ASN A 205 -6.95 -24.20 -3.47
CA ASN A 205 -7.13 -23.41 -4.70
C ASN A 205 -7.88 -22.13 -4.31
N ILE A 206 -7.21 -21.26 -3.56
CA ILE A 206 -7.80 -20.05 -2.99
C ILE A 206 -7.54 -18.90 -3.98
N GLN A 207 -8.60 -18.32 -4.53
CA GLN A 207 -8.54 -17.11 -5.36
C GLN A 207 -9.12 -15.92 -4.58
N LEU A 208 -8.40 -14.80 -4.55
CA LEU A 208 -8.80 -13.54 -3.94
C LEU A 208 -8.82 -12.45 -5.02
N ASP A 209 -10.01 -11.99 -5.38
CA ASP A 209 -10.23 -10.86 -6.29
C ASP A 209 -10.59 -9.62 -5.48
N ALA A 210 -9.74 -8.60 -5.47
CA ALA A 210 -10.01 -7.33 -4.80
C ALA A 210 -9.88 -6.17 -5.78
N MET A 211 -10.92 -5.35 -5.89
CA MET A 211 -10.88 -4.09 -6.63
C MET A 211 -11.56 -2.99 -5.83
N VAL A 212 -10.90 -1.83 -5.82
CA VAL A 212 -11.34 -0.61 -5.16
C VAL A 212 -11.15 0.55 -6.14
N ASN A 213 -12.23 1.25 -6.47
CA ASN A 213 -12.17 2.52 -7.18
C ASN A 213 -12.83 3.64 -6.37
N TYR A 214 -12.14 4.78 -6.28
CA TYR A 214 -12.67 6.01 -5.73
C TYR A 214 -12.42 7.18 -6.68
N GLU A 215 -13.49 7.84 -7.10
CA GLU A 215 -13.50 8.90 -8.10
C GLU A 215 -14.13 10.19 -7.53
N ILE A 216 -13.52 11.33 -7.84
CA ILE A 216 -14.10 12.66 -7.68
C ILE A 216 -14.44 13.15 -9.09
N ASP A 217 -15.69 12.96 -9.55
CA ASP A 217 -16.09 13.36 -10.91
C ASP A 217 -15.86 14.86 -11.12
N SER A 218 -16.10 15.63 -10.05
CA SER A 218 -15.81 17.06 -9.96
C SER A 218 -15.88 17.53 -8.52
N LEU A 219 -14.87 18.26 -8.07
CA LEU A 219 -14.87 19.05 -6.85
C LEU A 219 -14.60 20.50 -7.21
N THR A 220 -15.42 21.42 -6.71
CA THR A 220 -15.21 22.86 -6.85
C THR A 220 -15.33 23.55 -5.50
N SER A 221 -14.46 24.52 -5.21
CA SER A 221 -14.56 25.33 -3.99
C SER A 221 -14.17 26.79 -4.21
N GLU A 222 -14.75 27.69 -3.41
CA GLU A 222 -14.33 29.07 -3.28
C GLU A 222 -13.98 29.42 -1.82
N VAL A 223 -12.81 30.05 -1.64
CA VAL A 223 -12.41 30.74 -0.40
C VAL A 223 -12.45 32.25 -0.65
N ARG A 224 -13.01 33.01 0.30
CA ARG A 224 -13.11 34.47 0.23
C ARG A 224 -12.55 35.09 1.51
N LEU A 225 -11.71 36.12 1.35
CA LEU A 225 -11.04 36.79 2.47
C LEU A 225 -11.83 38.02 2.94
N GLY A 226 -11.99 38.17 4.26
CA GLY A 226 -12.73 39.28 4.88
C GLY A 226 -12.00 40.63 4.82
N GLU A 227 -10.66 40.60 4.81
CA GLU A 227 -9.80 41.71 4.39
C GLU A 227 -8.70 41.17 3.44
N PRO A 228 -8.25 41.91 2.41
CA PRO A 228 -7.27 41.39 1.45
C PRO A 228 -5.93 41.05 2.09
N SER A 229 -5.44 39.84 1.85
CA SER A 229 -4.21 39.32 2.44
C SER A 229 -2.97 39.90 1.75
N PRO A 230 -1.93 40.28 2.51
CA PRO A 230 -0.65 40.70 1.96
C PRO A 230 0.32 39.53 1.73
N ILE A 231 -0.11 38.26 1.78
CA ILE A 231 0.81 37.08 1.78
C ILE A 231 1.85 37.09 0.66
N HIS A 232 1.45 37.39 -0.58
CA HIS A 232 2.34 37.48 -1.75
C HIS A 232 3.39 38.61 -1.67
N ASN A 233 3.24 39.57 -0.75
CA ASN A 233 4.28 40.56 -0.45
C ASN A 233 5.36 40.03 0.53
N TYR A 234 5.21 38.81 1.06
CA TYR A 234 6.10 38.20 2.05
C TYR A 234 6.70 36.84 1.63
N VAL A 235 6.21 36.20 0.57
CA VAL A 235 6.83 34.99 0.00
C VAL A 235 8.13 35.39 -0.74
N SER A 236 9.23 35.47 0.00
CA SER A 236 10.54 35.90 -0.51
C SER A 236 11.68 35.46 0.43
N SER A 237 12.83 35.12 -0.17
CA SER A 237 14.09 34.79 0.50
C SER A 237 14.80 35.95 1.22
N ASP A 238 14.18 37.14 1.27
CA ASP A 238 14.49 38.15 2.31
C ASP A 238 14.10 37.66 3.73
N TYR A 239 13.38 36.53 3.83
CA TYR A 239 12.97 35.80 5.04
C TYR A 239 13.42 34.33 4.99
N ALA A 240 13.64 33.72 6.15
CA ALA A 240 13.98 32.29 6.28
C ALA A 240 12.74 31.39 6.26
N GLU A 241 11.62 31.89 6.77
CA GLU A 241 10.36 31.14 6.99
C GLU A 241 9.16 32.08 6.83
N VAL A 242 8.14 31.62 6.09
CA VAL A 242 6.91 32.35 5.78
C VAL A 242 5.71 31.48 6.19
N GLU A 243 5.23 31.76 7.40
CA GLU A 243 3.95 31.34 8.00
C GLU A 243 2.71 31.92 7.29
N TRP A 244 1.80 31.11 6.75
CA TRP A 244 0.42 31.55 6.44
C TRP A 244 -0.59 30.83 7.34
N GLU A 245 -1.55 31.57 7.90
CA GLU A 245 -2.72 31.05 8.60
C GLU A 245 -3.97 31.82 8.18
N CYS A 246 -5.07 31.16 7.83
CA CYS A 246 -6.35 31.81 7.56
C CYS A 246 -7.51 31.09 8.26
N GLY A 247 -8.38 31.85 8.93
CA GLY A 247 -9.52 31.29 9.63
C GLY A 247 -10.57 32.32 10.01
N ASN A 248 -11.73 31.83 10.45
CA ASN A 248 -12.93 32.65 10.67
C ASN A 248 -13.20 32.98 12.16
N ASP A 249 -12.72 32.18 13.13
CA ASP A 249 -13.07 32.32 14.55
C ASP A 249 -12.37 33.49 15.27
N ASN A 250 -12.80 34.71 14.95
CA ASN A 250 -12.33 35.97 15.54
C ASN A 250 -10.82 36.21 15.36
N MET A 251 -10.20 35.64 14.31
CA MET A 251 -8.83 35.95 13.91
C MET A 251 -8.73 37.42 13.44
N ASP A 252 -8.07 38.28 14.24
CA ASP A 252 -7.68 39.63 13.81
C ASP A 252 -6.55 39.52 12.76
N SER A 253 -6.81 39.90 11.50
CA SER A 253 -5.81 39.89 10.42
C SER A 253 -4.54 40.64 10.82
N SER A 254 -3.39 39.97 10.78
CA SER A 254 -2.13 40.52 11.30
C SER A 254 -0.87 39.91 10.68
N VAL A 255 0.07 40.78 10.29
CA VAL A 255 1.44 40.37 9.96
C VAL A 255 2.29 40.45 11.22
N GLN A 256 2.99 39.36 11.54
CA GLN A 256 3.87 39.20 12.69
C GLN A 256 5.27 38.84 12.18
N MET A 257 6.31 39.34 12.83
CA MET A 257 7.70 39.17 12.40
C MET A 257 8.56 38.91 13.63
N GLU A 258 9.18 37.74 13.72
CA GLU A 258 10.19 37.43 14.73
C GLU A 258 11.49 36.99 14.03
N TRP A 259 12.59 37.71 14.30
CA TRP A 259 13.90 37.48 13.67
C TRP A 259 13.91 37.58 12.15
N GLU A 260 14.00 36.43 11.47
CA GLU A 260 14.06 36.26 10.01
C GLU A 260 12.78 35.53 9.51
N ASP A 261 11.81 35.33 10.41
CA ASP A 261 10.57 34.57 10.21
C ASP A 261 9.37 35.55 10.13
N VAL A 262 8.46 35.32 9.17
CA VAL A 262 7.23 36.10 8.99
C VAL A 262 6.02 35.19 9.16
N ARG A 263 4.97 35.68 9.83
CA ARG A 263 3.66 35.03 9.83
C ARG A 263 2.57 36.00 9.42
N VAL A 264 1.82 35.66 8.39
CA VAL A 264 0.62 36.36 7.94
C VAL A 264 -0.60 35.60 8.45
N ARG A 265 -1.38 36.24 9.31
CA ARG A 265 -2.70 35.77 9.74
C ARG A 265 -3.77 36.54 9.00
N ASP A 266 -4.70 35.84 8.37
CA ASP A 266 -5.82 36.40 7.63
C ASP A 266 -7.17 35.93 8.17
N ASN A 267 -8.21 36.71 7.88
CA ASN A 267 -9.58 36.34 8.17
C ASN A 267 -10.24 35.78 6.90
N CYS A 268 -10.60 34.51 6.93
CA CYS A 268 -11.39 33.86 5.88
C CYS A 268 -12.88 34.09 6.21
N ASP A 269 -13.62 34.79 5.34
CA ASP A 269 -15.05 35.15 5.54
C ASP A 269 -15.99 34.01 5.12
N SER A 270 -15.58 33.21 4.12
CA SER A 270 -16.27 31.98 3.70
C SER A 270 -15.33 30.97 3.06
N PHE A 271 -15.65 29.69 3.24
CA PHE A 271 -15.14 28.55 2.46
C PHE A 271 -16.34 27.67 2.11
N THR A 272 -16.64 27.55 0.82
CA THR A 272 -17.81 26.81 0.34
C THR A 272 -17.46 26.02 -0.92
N GLY A 273 -18.19 24.94 -1.22
CA GLY A 273 -17.97 24.18 -2.44
C GLY A 273 -19.07 23.18 -2.76
N ASP A 274 -19.01 22.65 -3.97
CA ASP A 274 -19.89 21.61 -4.52
C ASP A 274 -19.02 20.43 -5.00
N TYR A 275 -19.45 19.20 -4.75
CA TYR A 275 -18.76 18.00 -5.25
C TYR A 275 -19.72 16.93 -5.80
N SER A 276 -19.19 16.11 -6.71
CA SER A 276 -19.69 14.81 -7.11
C SER A 276 -18.59 13.79 -6.88
N THR A 277 -18.94 12.65 -6.30
CA THR A 277 -18.03 11.51 -6.12
C THR A 277 -18.71 10.20 -6.51
N SER A 278 -17.90 9.27 -7.00
CA SER A 278 -18.26 7.92 -7.40
C SER A 278 -17.34 6.94 -6.68
N SER A 279 -17.85 5.76 -6.30
CA SER A 279 -17.06 4.75 -5.61
C SER A 279 -17.60 3.37 -5.89
N HIS A 280 -16.71 2.42 -6.09
CA HIS A 280 -17.05 1.02 -6.35
C HIS A 280 -16.01 0.13 -5.68
N TYR A 281 -16.46 -0.90 -4.99
CA TYR A 281 -15.59 -1.99 -4.55
C TYR A 281 -16.16 -3.34 -4.97
N SER A 282 -15.27 -4.31 -5.13
CA SER A 282 -15.60 -5.73 -5.15
C SER A 282 -14.51 -6.52 -4.44
N LEU A 283 -14.92 -7.44 -3.58
CA LEU A 283 -14.07 -8.40 -2.90
C LEU A 283 -14.70 -9.78 -3.07
N ALA A 284 -14.01 -10.68 -3.76
CA ALA A 284 -14.33 -12.09 -3.81
C ALA A 284 -13.18 -12.90 -3.22
N LEU A 285 -13.49 -13.93 -2.46
CA LEU A 285 -12.56 -14.91 -1.92
C LEU A 285 -13.21 -16.28 -2.09
N SER A 286 -12.62 -17.15 -2.89
CA SER A 286 -13.24 -18.42 -3.29
C SER A 286 -12.27 -19.59 -3.26
N GLY A 287 -12.82 -20.81 -3.19
CA GLY A 287 -12.03 -22.04 -3.24
C GLY A 287 -11.23 -22.34 -1.97
N ILE A 288 -11.61 -21.71 -0.85
CA ILE A 288 -11.26 -22.21 0.49
C ILE A 288 -11.84 -23.62 0.61
N PRO A 289 -11.06 -24.64 1.05
CA PRO A 289 -11.53 -26.02 1.08
C PRO A 289 -12.48 -26.26 2.28
N ALA A 290 -13.70 -25.72 2.19
CA ALA A 290 -14.74 -25.78 3.22
C ALA A 290 -15.11 -27.23 3.61
N GLU A 291 -15.12 -28.15 2.64
CA GLU A 291 -15.31 -29.59 2.89
C GLU A 291 -14.18 -30.21 3.73
N ASP A 292 -12.97 -29.64 3.68
CA ASP A 292 -11.82 -30.02 4.51
C ASP A 292 -11.76 -29.24 5.85
N VAL A 293 -12.82 -28.49 6.21
CA VAL A 293 -13.07 -27.97 7.57
C VAL A 293 -14.47 -28.32 8.11
N GLY A 294 -15.18 -29.26 7.47
CA GLY A 294 -16.43 -29.84 7.97
C GLY A 294 -17.68 -29.03 7.64
N MET A 295 -17.55 -28.09 6.70
CA MET A 295 -18.59 -27.19 6.22
C MET A 295 -19.11 -27.66 4.85
N GLU A 296 -20.24 -27.14 4.36
CA GLU A 296 -20.68 -27.44 2.98
C GLU A 296 -19.69 -26.83 1.96
N ALA A 297 -19.53 -27.45 0.79
CA ALA A 297 -18.75 -26.87 -0.28
C ALA A 297 -19.31 -25.50 -0.69
N ASP A 298 -18.42 -24.56 -0.99
CA ASP A 298 -18.72 -23.14 -1.26
C ASP A 298 -19.28 -22.37 -0.03
N GLU A 299 -19.30 -22.93 1.20
CA GLU A 299 -19.82 -22.22 2.40
C GLU A 299 -18.88 -21.11 2.93
N LEU A 300 -17.59 -21.17 2.58
CA LEU A 300 -16.59 -20.15 2.91
C LEU A 300 -16.26 -19.22 1.72
N ASP A 301 -16.97 -19.35 0.60
CA ASP A 301 -16.81 -18.45 -0.56
C ASP A 301 -17.50 -17.10 -0.28
N ILE A 302 -16.71 -16.04 -0.20
CA ILE A 302 -17.17 -14.66 0.04
C ILE A 302 -17.26 -13.94 -1.31
N SER A 303 -18.33 -13.18 -1.54
CA SER A 303 -18.43 -12.28 -2.69
C SER A 303 -19.29 -11.07 -2.34
N ILE A 304 -18.62 -9.95 -2.04
CA ILE A 304 -19.26 -8.66 -1.74
C ILE A 304 -18.88 -7.64 -2.81
N ALA A 305 -19.84 -6.85 -3.27
CA ALA A 305 -19.58 -5.76 -4.22
C ALA A 305 -20.73 -4.75 -4.17
N ASP A 306 -20.39 -3.47 -4.04
CA ASP A 306 -21.36 -2.39 -4.19
C ASP A 306 -20.78 -1.19 -4.95
N GLN A 307 -21.67 -0.32 -5.41
CA GLN A 307 -21.34 0.95 -6.06
C GLN A 307 -22.25 2.05 -5.49
N PHE A 308 -21.64 3.15 -5.07
CA PHE A 308 -22.36 4.30 -4.54
C PHE A 308 -21.78 5.59 -5.12
N SER A 309 -22.57 6.65 -5.04
CA SER A 309 -22.17 7.99 -5.44
C SER A 309 -22.77 8.99 -4.47
N ASP A 310 -22.10 10.11 -4.30
CA ASP A 310 -22.59 11.22 -3.48
C ASP A 310 -22.44 12.54 -4.23
N ASN A 311 -23.32 13.49 -3.93
CA ASN A 311 -23.44 14.78 -4.59
C ASN A 311 -23.78 15.81 -3.52
N GLY A 312 -22.77 16.54 -3.05
CA GLY A 312 -22.86 17.36 -1.85
C GLY A 312 -22.49 18.82 -2.07
N HIS A 313 -22.78 19.61 -1.03
CA HIS A 313 -22.46 21.03 -0.92
C HIS A 313 -21.98 21.30 0.50
N PHE A 314 -20.86 22.00 0.66
CA PHE A 314 -20.30 22.40 1.96
C PHE A 314 -20.20 23.93 2.08
N ASP A 315 -20.36 24.41 3.31
CA ASP A 315 -20.40 25.83 3.71
C ASP A 315 -19.87 25.85 5.16
N GLU A 316 -18.55 26.08 5.33
CA GLU A 316 -17.84 25.74 6.57
C GLU A 316 -17.86 26.87 7.62
N ASP A 317 -18.58 26.62 8.72
CA ASP A 317 -18.71 27.52 9.88
C ASP A 317 -17.41 27.62 10.73
N GLU A 318 -16.44 26.70 10.60
CA GLU A 318 -15.15 26.70 11.30
C GLU A 318 -13.99 26.42 10.31
N ILE A 319 -13.12 27.41 10.06
CA ILE A 319 -12.03 27.36 9.06
C ILE A 319 -10.67 27.56 9.73
N GLU A 320 -9.71 26.68 9.44
CA GLU A 320 -8.30 26.77 9.88
C GLU A 320 -7.36 26.27 8.76
N PHE A 321 -7.05 27.13 7.78
CA PHE A 321 -6.03 26.85 6.77
C PHE A 321 -4.65 27.25 7.28
N GLU A 322 -3.65 26.39 7.06
CA GLU A 322 -2.23 26.70 7.28
C GLU A 322 -1.45 26.54 5.95
N GLY A 323 -0.35 27.29 5.80
CA GLY A 323 0.57 27.21 4.66
C GLY A 323 2.00 27.57 5.10
N TYR A 324 3.00 26.96 4.46
CA TYR A 324 4.40 27.11 4.84
C TYR A 324 5.31 27.18 3.60
N ILE A 325 6.18 28.18 3.54
CA ILE A 325 7.37 28.19 2.67
C ILE A 325 8.59 28.62 3.50
N GLY A 326 9.69 27.87 3.39
CA GLY A 326 11.00 28.23 3.93
C GLY A 326 12.03 28.39 2.81
N PHE A 327 13.08 29.19 3.06
CA PHE A 327 14.12 29.50 2.07
C PHE A 327 15.53 29.19 2.58
N GLY A 328 16.40 28.74 1.67
CA GLY A 328 17.82 28.52 1.90
C GLY A 328 18.70 29.68 1.43
N ASP A 329 19.94 29.74 1.94
CA ASP A 329 20.98 30.69 1.50
C ASP A 329 21.51 30.41 0.05
N PHE A 330 21.06 29.33 -0.60
CA PHE A 330 21.64 28.83 -1.83
C PHE A 330 20.97 29.43 -3.08
N LEU A 331 21.80 29.95 -4.00
CA LEU A 331 21.39 30.55 -5.27
C LEU A 331 22.09 29.87 -6.45
N GLN A 332 21.38 29.72 -7.58
CA GLN A 332 21.89 29.23 -8.86
C GLN A 332 21.14 29.87 -10.04
N ASP A 333 21.82 30.09 -11.17
CA ASP A 333 21.15 30.38 -12.44
C ASP A 333 20.73 29.06 -13.08
N VAL A 334 19.45 28.90 -13.45
CA VAL A 334 18.86 27.67 -14.02
C VAL A 334 18.12 27.90 -15.33
N ILE A 335 18.06 26.89 -16.20
CA ILE A 335 17.28 26.92 -17.44
C ILE A 335 15.89 26.36 -17.21
N ILE A 336 14.85 27.16 -17.50
CA ILE A 336 13.45 26.81 -17.21
C ILE A 336 12.61 26.48 -18.46
N ASP A 337 13.17 26.63 -19.66
CA ASP A 337 12.46 26.32 -20.92
C ASP A 337 13.38 25.79 -22.04
N GLU A 338 12.79 25.15 -23.05
CA GLU A 338 13.44 24.66 -24.28
C GLU A 338 14.21 25.76 -25.06
N THR A 339 13.88 27.03 -24.86
CA THR A 339 14.49 28.16 -25.58
C THR A 339 15.82 28.60 -24.96
N GLY A 340 16.06 28.20 -23.71
CA GLY A 340 17.23 28.56 -22.92
C GLY A 340 17.04 29.84 -22.11
N THR A 341 15.85 30.07 -21.53
CA THR A 341 15.65 31.15 -20.55
C THR A 341 16.40 30.82 -19.24
N GLU A 342 17.47 31.56 -18.98
CA GLU A 342 18.24 31.55 -17.72
C GLU A 342 17.51 32.40 -16.66
N VAL A 343 17.16 31.80 -15.51
CA VAL A 343 16.51 32.46 -14.36
C VAL A 343 17.31 32.23 -13.08
N LEU A 344 17.50 33.27 -12.28
CA LEU A 344 18.08 33.14 -10.94
C LEU A 344 17.06 32.52 -9.98
N ALA A 345 17.41 31.37 -9.41
CA ALA A 345 16.59 30.64 -8.44
C ALA A 345 17.27 30.52 -7.07
N VAL A 346 16.46 30.58 -6.02
CA VAL A 346 16.83 30.30 -4.62
C VAL A 346 16.28 28.94 -4.17
N GLU A 347 17.00 28.26 -3.28
CA GLU A 347 16.57 27.02 -2.65
C GLU A 347 15.31 27.24 -1.77
N MET A 348 14.27 26.45 -2.01
CA MET A 348 12.96 26.54 -1.33
C MET A 348 12.57 25.20 -0.70
N PHE A 349 11.88 25.28 0.45
CA PHE A 349 11.28 24.18 1.19
C PHE A 349 9.78 24.44 1.37
N GLY A 350 8.93 23.49 1.03
CA GLY A 350 7.47 23.65 1.03
C GLY A 350 6.84 22.78 -0.05
N ALA A 351 5.66 23.17 -0.52
CA ALA A 351 5.05 22.58 -1.71
C ALA A 351 5.50 23.31 -2.99
N PRO A 352 5.51 22.65 -4.18
CA PRO A 352 5.92 23.26 -5.45
C PRO A 352 4.89 24.24 -6.07
N PHE A 353 3.96 24.76 -5.26
CA PHE A 353 2.81 25.56 -5.67
C PHE A 353 2.78 26.91 -4.92
N SER A 354 1.69 27.67 -5.04
CA SER A 354 1.42 28.78 -4.11
C SER A 354 1.24 28.28 -2.67
N ILE A 355 1.65 29.08 -1.69
CA ILE A 355 1.61 28.76 -0.25
C ILE A 355 0.19 28.45 0.27
N THR A 356 -0.83 28.98 -0.39
CA THR A 356 -2.26 28.87 -0.08
C THR A 356 -2.89 27.57 -0.60
N MET A 357 -2.33 26.97 -1.64
CA MET A 357 -2.94 25.85 -2.36
C MET A 357 -3.05 24.54 -1.55
N PRO A 358 -2.02 24.06 -0.81
CA PRO A 358 -2.05 22.72 -0.21
C PRO A 358 -3.19 22.50 0.78
N SER A 359 -3.50 23.50 1.61
CA SER A 359 -4.59 23.40 2.59
C SER A 359 -5.97 23.57 1.96
N VAL A 360 -6.14 24.45 0.97
CA VAL A 360 -7.42 24.56 0.24
C VAL A 360 -7.73 23.26 -0.50
N VAL A 361 -6.76 22.64 -1.17
CA VAL A 361 -6.92 21.32 -1.81
C VAL A 361 -7.26 20.24 -0.78
N ALA A 362 -6.51 20.15 0.32
CA ALA A 362 -6.70 19.12 1.34
C ALA A 362 -8.10 19.20 2.01
N TYR A 363 -8.52 20.38 2.46
CA TYR A 363 -9.83 20.56 3.12
C TYR A 363 -11.01 20.37 2.16
N SER A 364 -10.86 20.75 0.89
CA SER A 364 -11.88 20.52 -0.13
C SER A 364 -12.03 19.03 -0.45
N THR A 365 -10.91 18.33 -0.59
CA THR A 365 -10.87 16.88 -0.82
C THR A 365 -11.41 16.11 0.39
N MET A 366 -11.09 16.53 1.61
CA MET A 366 -11.68 15.97 2.83
C MET A 366 -13.20 16.12 2.85
N ASN A 367 -13.76 17.23 2.38
CA ASN A 367 -15.21 17.42 2.28
C ASN A 367 -15.86 16.46 1.25
N ALA A 368 -15.22 16.22 0.11
CA ALA A 368 -15.67 15.24 -0.89
C ALA A 368 -15.56 13.78 -0.38
N VAL A 369 -14.52 13.46 0.39
CA VAL A 369 -14.28 12.11 0.96
C VAL A 369 -15.19 11.81 2.16
N MET A 370 -15.51 12.80 3.01
CA MET A 370 -16.47 12.62 4.11
C MET A 370 -17.93 12.57 3.61
N GLY A 371 -18.21 13.12 2.44
CA GLY A 371 -19.51 13.09 1.82
C GLY A 371 -20.59 13.88 2.57
N SER A 372 -21.83 13.70 2.13
CA SER A 372 -23.02 14.44 2.60
C SER A 372 -23.55 13.92 3.94
N GLY A 373 -23.00 12.81 4.45
CA GLY A 373 -23.58 12.02 5.53
C GLY A 373 -24.94 11.41 5.17
N THR A 374 -25.27 11.27 3.88
CA THR A 374 -26.51 10.63 3.40
C THR A 374 -26.32 9.41 2.51
N SER A 375 -25.13 9.26 1.90
CA SER A 375 -24.57 7.99 1.43
C SER A 375 -23.63 7.40 2.50
N PRO A 376 -23.41 6.07 2.56
CA PRO A 376 -22.34 5.48 3.37
C PRO A 376 -20.97 5.85 2.79
N THR A 377 -19.90 5.81 3.59
CA THR A 377 -18.54 5.79 3.05
C THR A 377 -18.15 4.37 2.63
N MET A 378 -17.08 4.24 1.85
CA MET A 378 -16.56 2.94 1.43
C MET A 378 -16.19 2.03 2.60
N TRP A 379 -15.64 2.60 3.67
CA TRP A 379 -15.27 1.86 4.87
C TRP A 379 -16.49 1.41 5.67
N ASP A 380 -17.53 2.24 5.79
CA ASP A 380 -18.79 1.83 6.41
C ASP A 380 -19.42 0.68 5.61
N ALA A 381 -19.50 0.81 4.27
CA ALA A 381 -20.13 -0.17 3.40
C ALA A 381 -19.39 -1.52 3.34
N ILE A 382 -18.06 -1.53 3.48
CA ILE A 382 -17.26 -2.76 3.55
C ILE A 382 -17.38 -3.41 4.95
N VAL A 383 -17.41 -2.62 6.02
CA VAL A 383 -17.55 -3.16 7.39
C VAL A 383 -18.96 -3.71 7.64
N ASP A 384 -20.02 -2.98 7.25
CA ASP A 384 -21.43 -3.40 7.39
C ASP A 384 -21.68 -4.76 6.68
N GLU A 385 -21.06 -5.02 5.51
CA GLU A 385 -21.24 -6.27 4.75
C GLU A 385 -20.26 -7.38 5.20
N LEU A 386 -19.23 -7.06 5.99
CA LEU A 386 -18.29 -8.03 6.59
C LEU A 386 -18.59 -8.36 8.08
N GLU A 387 -19.62 -7.78 8.71
CA GLU A 387 -20.04 -8.09 10.09
C GLU A 387 -20.24 -9.61 10.34
N PHE A 388 -20.50 -10.41 9.29
CA PHE A 388 -20.65 -11.87 9.42
C PHE A 388 -19.33 -12.62 9.72
N LEU A 389 -18.16 -11.98 9.53
CA LEU A 389 -16.87 -12.61 9.85
C LEU A 389 -16.59 -12.65 11.36
N ASP A 390 -17.17 -11.72 12.13
CA ASP A 390 -17.08 -11.74 13.60
C ASP A 390 -17.78 -12.99 14.19
N ASP A 391 -18.83 -13.51 13.52
CA ASP A 391 -19.47 -14.79 13.88
C ASP A 391 -18.57 -16.03 13.59
N ILE A 392 -17.50 -15.91 12.79
CA ILE A 392 -16.64 -17.03 12.38
C ILE A 392 -15.46 -17.26 13.34
N ASP A 393 -14.90 -16.22 13.98
CA ASP A 393 -13.84 -16.36 15.00
C ASP A 393 -14.37 -16.88 16.36
N GLY A 394 -15.55 -17.51 16.36
CA GLY A 394 -16.31 -17.87 17.56
C GLY A 394 -16.91 -16.68 18.31
N GLY A 395 -16.80 -15.48 17.74
CA GLY A 395 -17.10 -14.18 18.35
C GLY A 395 -16.05 -13.73 19.36
N GLU A 396 -15.69 -12.44 19.32
CA GLU A 396 -15.37 -11.78 20.59
C GLU A 396 -16.63 -11.84 21.44
N ALA A 397 -16.63 -12.77 22.41
CA ALA A 397 -17.54 -12.70 23.53
C ALA A 397 -17.29 -11.36 24.23
N GLU A 398 -18.15 -10.37 24.00
CA GLU A 398 -18.37 -9.31 24.98
C GLU A 398 -18.51 -10.02 26.32
N GLU A 399 -17.63 -9.73 27.29
CA GLU A 399 -17.77 -10.24 28.65
C GLU A 399 -19.03 -9.61 29.27
N GLU A 400 -20.21 -10.17 28.98
CA GLU A 400 -21.29 -10.22 29.95
C GLU A 400 -20.68 -10.90 31.18
N GLU A 401 -20.22 -10.09 32.16
CA GLU A 401 -19.72 -10.56 33.45
C GLU A 401 -20.76 -11.49 34.06
N GLY A 402 -20.58 -12.79 33.84
CA GLY A 402 -21.47 -13.83 34.33
C GLY A 402 -21.68 -13.60 35.82
N THR A 403 -22.93 -13.64 36.28
CA THR A 403 -23.24 -13.38 37.68
C THR A 403 -23.61 -14.70 38.35
N TYR A 404 -22.68 -15.24 39.14
CA TYR A 404 -22.94 -16.41 39.98
C TYR A 404 -23.80 -16.02 41.18
N ILE A 405 -24.81 -16.84 41.48
CA ILE A 405 -25.71 -16.64 42.62
C ILE A 405 -25.30 -17.63 43.72
N CYS A 406 -24.70 -17.11 44.78
CA CYS A 406 -24.33 -17.87 45.98
C CYS A 406 -25.54 -18.63 46.56
N ASP A 407 -25.31 -19.74 47.27
CA ASP A 407 -26.40 -20.58 47.83
C ASP A 407 -27.25 -19.82 48.89
N ASN A 408 -26.70 -18.75 49.47
CA ASN A 408 -27.40 -17.80 50.33
C ASN A 408 -28.29 -16.75 49.59
N GLY A 409 -28.08 -16.55 48.29
CA GLY A 409 -28.77 -15.57 47.43
C GLY A 409 -28.11 -14.20 47.27
N GLU A 410 -26.81 -14.08 47.54
CA GLU A 410 -25.94 -12.98 47.09
C GLU A 410 -25.40 -13.25 45.67
N GLU A 411 -24.93 -12.21 44.98
CA GLU A 411 -24.55 -12.21 43.56
C GLU A 411 -23.08 -11.74 43.43
N ILE A 412 -22.22 -12.52 42.77
CA ILE A 412 -20.79 -12.24 42.54
C ILE A 412 -20.41 -12.46 41.05
N PRO A 413 -19.29 -11.92 40.54
CA PRO A 413 -18.78 -12.26 39.21
C PRO A 413 -18.41 -13.74 39.11
N SER A 414 -18.71 -14.40 37.99
CA SER A 414 -18.41 -15.82 37.75
C SER A 414 -16.91 -16.12 37.74
N HIS A 415 -16.05 -15.11 37.52
CA HIS A 415 -14.60 -15.27 37.63
C HIS A 415 -14.07 -15.25 39.09
N TRP A 416 -14.96 -15.14 40.10
CA TRP A 416 -14.67 -15.34 41.53
C TRP A 416 -15.30 -16.64 42.05
N VAL A 417 -15.31 -17.70 41.23
CA VAL A 417 -15.87 -19.01 41.57
C VAL A 417 -14.79 -20.08 41.37
N ASN A 418 -14.32 -20.68 42.47
CA ASN A 418 -13.12 -21.53 42.55
C ASN A 418 -11.80 -20.78 42.26
N ASP A 419 -11.68 -19.52 42.67
CA ASP A 419 -10.45 -18.69 42.52
C ASP A 419 -9.45 -18.88 43.67
N GLY A 420 -9.89 -19.46 44.79
CA GLY A 420 -9.14 -19.67 46.03
C GLY A 420 -9.52 -18.75 47.21
N PHE A 421 -10.51 -17.85 47.06
CA PHE A 421 -10.92 -16.89 48.10
C PHE A 421 -12.43 -16.86 48.36
N GLU A 422 -12.84 -17.03 49.63
CA GLU A 422 -14.25 -16.92 50.09
C GLU A 422 -14.79 -15.49 49.87
N ASP A 423 -15.47 -15.24 48.74
CA ASP A 423 -16.09 -13.96 48.37
C ASP A 423 -17.64 -14.02 48.47
N CYS A 424 -18.28 -15.17 48.20
CA CYS A 424 -19.60 -15.50 48.73
C CYS A 424 -19.52 -15.62 50.26
N ALA A 425 -20.38 -14.90 51.00
CA ALA A 425 -20.35 -14.84 52.47
C ALA A 425 -20.73 -16.14 53.22
N ASP A 426 -20.78 -17.28 52.52
CA ASP A 426 -20.95 -18.63 53.06
C ASP A 426 -20.05 -19.70 52.39
N GLY A 427 -19.09 -19.32 51.54
CA GLY A 427 -18.14 -20.24 50.88
C GLY A 427 -18.78 -21.19 49.88
N SER A 428 -19.87 -20.78 49.22
CA SER A 428 -20.58 -21.57 48.19
C SER A 428 -19.97 -21.46 46.78
N ASP A 429 -19.08 -20.49 46.60
CA ASP A 429 -18.13 -20.28 45.50
C ASP A 429 -16.92 -21.24 45.56
N GLU A 430 -16.38 -21.49 46.75
CA GLU A 430 -15.01 -22.05 46.96
C GLU A 430 -14.94 -23.51 47.45
N GLY A 431 -15.90 -24.36 47.10
CA GLY A 431 -15.75 -25.84 47.23
C GLY A 431 -15.54 -26.42 48.65
N VAL A 432 -15.55 -25.61 49.71
CA VAL A 432 -15.41 -25.95 51.14
C VAL A 432 -13.99 -26.31 51.64
N ASP A 433 -13.15 -25.27 51.79
CA ASP A 433 -12.26 -24.98 52.94
C ASP A 433 -11.31 -26.08 53.50
N GLU A 434 -9.99 -25.90 53.35
CA GLU A 434 -8.94 -26.75 53.94
C GLU A 434 -8.84 -26.67 55.49
N GLY A 435 -9.80 -27.31 56.18
CA GLY A 435 -9.46 -28.37 57.13
C GLY A 435 -9.55 -28.13 58.64
N GLU A 436 -10.30 -29.03 59.32
CA GLU A 436 -9.80 -29.67 60.55
C GLU A 436 -10.40 -31.09 60.80
N GLY A 437 -9.84 -32.12 60.15
CA GLY A 437 -9.79 -33.53 60.64
C GLY A 437 -11.04 -34.43 60.48
N GLY A 438 -11.06 -35.23 59.39
CA GLY A 438 -12.20 -36.10 59.01
C GLY A 438 -12.01 -37.63 59.01
N ASP A 439 -10.78 -38.17 59.06
CA ASP A 439 -10.45 -39.62 59.16
C ASP A 439 -10.80 -40.52 57.93
N ASP A 440 -11.24 -39.97 56.78
CA ASP A 440 -11.31 -40.63 55.45
C ASP A 440 -10.84 -39.66 54.34
N ASP A 441 -9.61 -39.86 53.82
CA ASP A 441 -8.91 -38.94 52.91
C ASP A 441 -9.22 -39.17 51.40
N THR A 442 -10.34 -39.85 51.09
CA THR A 442 -10.75 -40.21 49.72
C THR A 442 -11.94 -39.41 49.18
N TYR A 443 -11.87 -39.05 47.90
CA TYR A 443 -13.03 -38.68 47.08
C TYR A 443 -13.81 -39.95 46.68
N THR A 444 -15.00 -39.80 46.12
CA THR A 444 -15.74 -40.92 45.53
C THR A 444 -16.31 -40.46 44.19
N CYS A 445 -15.78 -41.03 43.11
CA CYS A 445 -16.22 -40.80 41.74
C CYS A 445 -17.72 -41.16 41.60
N ASP A 446 -18.43 -40.60 40.62
CA ASP A 446 -19.86 -40.89 40.43
C ASP A 446 -20.12 -42.36 40.01
N ASN A 447 -19.15 -43.02 39.35
CA ASN A 447 -19.13 -44.47 39.12
C ASN A 447 -18.99 -45.30 40.42
N GLY A 448 -18.54 -44.71 41.52
CA GLY A 448 -18.35 -45.32 42.84
C GLY A 448 -16.94 -45.83 43.17
N GLU A 449 -15.90 -45.45 42.42
CA GLU A 449 -14.48 -45.61 42.78
C GLU A 449 -14.04 -44.62 43.87
N GLU A 450 -12.95 -44.91 44.60
CA GLU A 450 -12.44 -44.09 45.72
C GLU A 450 -10.97 -43.68 45.47
N ILE A 451 -10.75 -42.46 44.97
CA ILE A 451 -9.42 -41.86 44.74
C ILE A 451 -8.98 -40.96 45.92
N PRO A 452 -7.69 -40.61 46.06
CA PRO A 452 -7.24 -39.62 47.06
C PRO A 452 -7.80 -38.22 46.78
N ARG A 453 -8.20 -37.45 47.80
CA ARG A 453 -8.65 -36.05 47.60
C ARG A 453 -7.57 -35.08 47.09
N GLU A 454 -6.30 -35.48 47.08
CA GLU A 454 -5.23 -34.71 46.44
C GLU A 454 -5.26 -34.81 44.91
N TYR A 455 -6.12 -35.67 44.33
CA TYR A 455 -6.34 -35.85 42.90
C TYR A 455 -7.79 -35.50 42.51
N VAL A 456 -8.24 -34.29 42.87
CA VAL A 456 -9.52 -33.73 42.43
C VAL A 456 -9.22 -32.32 41.95
N ASN A 457 -9.61 -31.98 40.73
CA ASN A 457 -9.25 -30.76 40.00
C ASN A 457 -7.71 -30.55 39.96
N ASN A 458 -6.95 -31.60 39.64
CA ASN A 458 -5.48 -31.61 39.60
C ASN A 458 -4.87 -31.35 38.20
N GLY A 459 -5.70 -31.34 37.15
CA GLY A 459 -5.36 -31.27 35.73
C GLY A 459 -5.23 -32.63 35.00
N TYR A 460 -5.66 -33.74 35.61
CA TYR A 460 -5.53 -35.10 35.08
C TYR A 460 -6.69 -35.99 35.55
N GLU A 461 -7.26 -36.78 34.63
CA GLU A 461 -8.30 -37.77 34.91
C GLU A 461 -7.74 -38.92 35.80
N ASP A 462 -8.08 -38.95 37.10
CA ASP A 462 -7.68 -39.99 38.06
C ASP A 462 -8.87 -40.94 38.42
N CYS A 463 -10.13 -40.56 38.15
CA CYS A 463 -11.32 -41.43 38.12
C CYS A 463 -11.54 -42.08 36.73
N GLU A 464 -12.02 -43.34 36.66
CA GLU A 464 -12.42 -44.01 35.38
C GLU A 464 -13.72 -43.42 34.73
N ASP A 465 -14.08 -42.17 35.05
CA ASP A 465 -15.26 -41.45 34.52
C ASP A 465 -15.12 -39.91 34.52
N GLY A 466 -13.91 -39.36 34.70
CA GLY A 466 -13.63 -37.91 34.77
C GLY A 466 -14.37 -37.11 35.85
N SER A 467 -15.11 -37.74 36.76
CA SER A 467 -15.95 -37.02 37.74
C SER A 467 -15.17 -36.34 38.87
N ASP A 468 -13.83 -36.33 38.80
CA ASP A 468 -12.87 -35.69 39.69
C ASP A 468 -12.28 -34.38 39.16
N GLU A 469 -12.33 -34.10 37.84
CA GLU A 469 -11.76 -32.87 37.25
C GLU A 469 -12.83 -31.81 36.89
N GLY A 470 -14.10 -32.14 37.08
CA GLY A 470 -15.23 -31.28 36.72
C GLY A 470 -15.64 -31.44 35.25
N VAL A 471 -16.78 -30.83 34.89
CA VAL A 471 -17.25 -30.86 33.50
C VAL A 471 -16.59 -29.70 32.75
N ASP A 472 -15.58 -30.03 31.95
CA ASP A 472 -15.15 -29.17 30.85
C ASP A 472 -16.25 -29.24 29.77
N GLU A 473 -16.97 -28.15 29.51
CA GLU A 473 -18.03 -28.10 28.50
C GLU A 473 -17.42 -27.98 27.09
N GLY A 474 -16.65 -29.00 26.70
CA GLY A 474 -15.82 -29.02 25.48
C GLY A 474 -15.90 -30.28 24.62
N GLU A 475 -16.55 -31.37 25.06
CA GLU A 475 -16.77 -32.57 24.22
C GLU A 475 -18.25 -32.88 23.96
N GLY A 476 -18.51 -33.37 22.74
CA GLY A 476 -19.85 -33.50 22.18
C GLY A 476 -20.74 -34.53 22.89
N GLY A 477 -21.94 -34.11 23.26
CA GLY A 477 -23.00 -34.99 23.75
C GLY A 477 -23.53 -35.92 22.65
N GLY A 478 -22.84 -37.05 22.42
CA GLY A 478 -23.21 -38.03 21.40
C GLY A 478 -24.66 -38.48 21.51
N GLU A 479 -25.43 -38.38 20.42
CA GLU A 479 -26.84 -38.74 20.42
C GLU A 479 -27.02 -40.27 20.64
N ASP A 480 -27.75 -40.65 21.69
CA ASP A 480 -28.13 -42.05 21.92
C ASP A 480 -28.95 -42.61 20.72
N CYS A 481 -28.29 -43.32 19.80
CA CYS A 481 -28.95 -44.01 18.69
C CYS A 481 -29.88 -45.14 19.20
N TYR A 482 -31.20 -44.97 19.07
CA TYR A 482 -32.22 -45.94 19.49
C TYR A 482 -33.01 -46.56 18.31
N ASP A 483 -33.20 -47.89 18.32
CA ASP A 483 -34.03 -48.61 17.34
C ASP A 483 -35.55 -48.28 17.47
N GLU A 484 -36.36 -48.66 16.48
CA GLU A 484 -37.84 -48.48 16.50
C GLU A 484 -38.53 -49.13 17.73
N ASN A 485 -37.82 -49.95 18.52
CA ASN A 485 -38.31 -50.61 19.72
C ASN A 485 -37.75 -50.02 21.04
N GLY A 486 -36.86 -49.03 20.98
CA GLY A 486 -36.24 -48.36 22.14
C GLY A 486 -35.07 -49.12 22.78
N ASN A 487 -34.25 -49.81 21.97
CA ASN A 487 -32.97 -50.38 22.38
C ASN A 487 -31.84 -49.55 21.76
N MET A 488 -30.76 -49.32 22.51
CA MET A 488 -29.58 -48.64 21.99
C MET A 488 -28.86 -49.54 20.98
N GLU A 489 -28.51 -48.98 19.83
CA GLU A 489 -27.73 -49.59 18.75
C GLU A 489 -26.55 -48.64 18.47
N PRO A 490 -25.34 -49.12 18.08
CA PRO A 490 -24.27 -48.22 17.69
C PRO A 490 -24.74 -47.34 16.53
N CYS A 491 -24.37 -46.06 16.54
CA CYS A 491 -24.48 -45.24 15.36
C CYS A 491 -23.49 -45.81 14.32
N ASP A 492 -23.99 -46.45 13.26
CA ASP A 492 -23.18 -46.90 12.13
C ASP A 492 -22.92 -45.66 11.24
N ASP A 493 -21.81 -44.96 11.46
CA ASP A 493 -21.32 -43.94 10.52
C ASP A 493 -20.96 -44.64 9.19
N GLU A 494 -21.75 -44.39 8.12
CA GLU A 494 -21.54 -44.99 6.80
C GLU A 494 -20.39 -44.34 6.00
N GLY A 495 -19.24 -44.15 6.66
CA GLY A 495 -17.92 -44.08 6.03
C GLY A 495 -17.54 -42.77 5.38
N GLU A 496 -17.14 -41.80 6.20
CA GLU A 496 -16.36 -40.64 5.79
C GLU A 496 -14.85 -40.90 5.99
N GLY A 497 -14.02 -39.87 5.86
CA GLY A 497 -12.55 -39.98 5.92
C GLY A 497 -11.97 -40.21 7.32
N PRO A 498 -10.64 -40.08 7.50
CA PRO A 498 -10.13 -39.61 8.79
C PRO A 498 -10.77 -38.24 9.08
N ASP A 499 -10.92 -37.90 10.36
CA ASP A 499 -11.39 -36.57 10.74
C ASP A 499 -10.39 -35.51 10.22
N ILE A 500 -10.87 -34.30 9.99
CA ILE A 500 -10.07 -33.16 9.55
C ILE A 500 -8.98 -32.86 10.59
N SER A 501 -9.31 -32.99 11.88
CA SER A 501 -8.33 -32.91 12.96
C SER A 501 -7.21 -33.96 12.79
N GLU A 502 -7.56 -35.23 12.52
CA GLU A 502 -6.62 -36.34 12.31
C GLU A 502 -5.79 -36.16 11.03
N ARG A 503 -6.38 -35.64 9.95
CA ARG A 503 -5.70 -35.35 8.68
C ARG A 503 -4.69 -34.20 8.82
N LEU A 504 -5.09 -33.12 9.48
CA LEU A 504 -4.20 -31.98 9.75
C LEU A 504 -3.12 -32.33 10.78
N GLU A 505 -3.46 -33.08 11.85
CA GLU A 505 -2.49 -33.61 12.81
C GLU A 505 -1.48 -34.54 12.13
N THR A 506 -1.92 -35.39 11.19
CA THR A 506 -1.03 -36.26 10.40
C THR A 506 -0.04 -35.43 9.59
N ILE A 507 -0.49 -34.37 8.90
CA ILE A 507 0.37 -33.48 8.11
C ILE A 507 1.35 -32.72 9.02
N ILE A 508 0.87 -32.08 10.09
CA ILE A 508 1.70 -31.36 11.07
C ILE A 508 2.74 -32.30 11.70
N THR A 509 2.35 -33.52 12.05
CA THR A 509 3.25 -34.55 12.61
C THR A 509 4.33 -34.94 11.61
N ALA A 510 3.95 -35.25 10.36
CA ALA A 510 4.88 -35.59 9.29
C ALA A 510 5.91 -34.47 9.06
N PHE A 511 5.45 -33.20 8.97
CA PHE A 511 6.32 -32.03 8.88
C PHE A 511 7.27 -31.90 10.09
N SER A 512 6.77 -32.09 11.31
CA SER A 512 7.56 -31.99 12.55
C SER A 512 8.65 -33.06 12.68
N GLU A 513 8.47 -34.20 12.03
CA GLU A 513 9.43 -35.32 11.98
C GLU A 513 10.14 -35.47 10.62
N SER A 514 10.03 -34.45 9.75
CA SER A 514 10.67 -34.38 8.42
C SER A 514 12.08 -33.74 8.48
N THR A 515 12.70 -33.56 7.32
CA THR A 515 13.97 -32.84 7.14
C THR A 515 13.81 -31.33 6.92
N ILE A 516 12.59 -30.76 6.95
CA ILE A 516 12.32 -29.33 6.66
C ILE A 516 13.22 -28.36 7.45
N GLU A 517 13.42 -28.58 8.75
CA GLU A 517 14.30 -27.75 9.59
C GLU A 517 15.72 -27.69 8.99
N SER A 518 16.27 -28.84 8.63
CA SER A 518 17.61 -28.93 8.03
C SER A 518 17.69 -28.47 6.57
N THR A 519 16.58 -28.53 5.81
CA THR A 519 16.48 -27.94 4.47
C THR A 519 16.44 -26.42 4.55
N MET A 520 15.72 -25.85 5.52
CA MET A 520 15.65 -24.40 5.75
C MET A 520 16.95 -23.85 6.35
N GLU A 521 17.62 -24.59 7.26
CA GLU A 521 19.00 -24.28 7.67
C GLU A 521 19.94 -24.25 6.44
N ALA A 522 19.88 -25.26 5.57
CA ALA A 522 20.71 -25.31 4.37
C ALA A 522 20.38 -24.19 3.38
N PHE A 523 19.10 -23.83 3.21
CA PHE A 523 18.68 -22.70 2.37
C PHE A 523 19.21 -21.38 2.92
N GLY A 524 19.10 -21.15 4.23
CA GLY A 524 19.69 -19.99 4.91
C GLY A 524 21.22 -19.91 4.74
N ASP A 525 21.94 -21.02 4.97
CA ASP A 525 23.39 -21.12 4.77
C ASP A 525 23.77 -20.81 3.30
N ASN A 526 23.10 -21.45 2.32
CA ASN A 526 23.35 -21.24 0.89
C ASN A 526 23.03 -19.81 0.44
N LEU A 527 21.99 -19.20 1.02
CA LEU A 527 21.58 -17.83 0.73
C LEU A 527 22.55 -16.80 1.35
N GLU A 528 23.03 -17.01 2.58
CA GLU A 528 24.09 -16.17 3.17
C GLU A 528 25.40 -16.28 2.37
N ASP A 529 25.84 -17.49 2.00
CA ASP A 529 27.07 -17.70 1.21
C ASP A 529 26.97 -17.06 -0.19
N ARG A 530 25.77 -16.93 -0.78
CA ARG A 530 25.52 -16.23 -2.05
C ARG A 530 25.40 -14.72 -1.89
N LEU A 531 24.48 -14.24 -1.04
CA LEU A 531 24.25 -12.81 -0.82
C LEU A 531 25.50 -12.10 -0.24
N SER A 532 26.38 -12.80 0.49
CA SER A 532 27.66 -12.24 0.97
C SER A 532 28.65 -11.83 -0.13
N ASN A 533 28.38 -12.14 -1.40
CA ASN A 533 29.18 -11.66 -2.55
C ASN A 533 28.71 -10.31 -3.10
N TYR A 534 27.54 -9.82 -2.68
CA TYR A 534 27.00 -8.52 -3.06
C TYR A 534 27.52 -7.46 -2.06
N GLU A 535 28.52 -6.68 -2.47
CA GLU A 535 28.90 -5.44 -1.81
C GLU A 535 28.24 -4.27 -2.56
N GLU A 536 27.51 -3.39 -1.85
CA GLU A 536 26.90 -2.17 -2.42
C GLU A 536 27.98 -1.25 -3.02
N ASP A 537 28.00 -1.07 -4.35
CA ASP A 537 28.88 -0.14 -5.08
C ASP A 537 28.07 1.12 -5.43
N LEU A 538 27.59 1.81 -4.38
CA LEU A 538 26.68 2.95 -4.51
C LEU A 538 27.31 4.07 -5.35
N ALA A 539 26.65 4.42 -6.45
CA ALA A 539 27.05 5.51 -7.34
C ALA A 539 27.20 6.86 -6.61
N TYR A 540 26.40 7.06 -5.56
CA TYR A 540 26.33 8.27 -4.76
C TYR A 540 26.20 7.95 -3.26
N VAL A 541 26.87 8.76 -2.41
CA VAL A 541 27.00 8.53 -0.95
C VAL A 541 26.23 9.53 -0.09
N ASP A 542 25.73 10.61 -0.69
CA ASP A 542 24.87 11.63 -0.08
C ASP A 542 23.91 12.17 -1.16
N ALA A 543 22.73 12.63 -0.76
CA ALA A 543 21.70 13.13 -1.67
C ALA A 543 20.84 14.20 -0.99
N ASN A 544 20.36 15.17 -1.75
CA ASN A 544 19.47 16.22 -1.27
C ASN A 544 18.43 16.58 -2.34
N ALA A 545 17.19 16.81 -1.92
CA ALA A 545 16.05 17.15 -2.76
C ALA A 545 15.52 18.53 -2.36
N ARG A 546 15.21 19.39 -3.33
CA ARG A 546 14.82 20.78 -3.07
C ARG A 546 13.98 21.38 -4.18
N LEU A 547 13.20 22.40 -3.82
CA LEU A 547 12.47 23.23 -4.77
C LEU A 547 13.26 24.50 -5.10
N LEU A 548 12.91 25.13 -6.21
CA LEU A 548 13.59 26.29 -6.77
C LEU A 548 12.59 27.43 -6.94
N TRP A 549 12.80 28.53 -6.22
CA TRP A 549 11.93 29.72 -6.27
C TRP A 549 12.59 30.85 -7.06
N SER A 550 11.83 31.60 -7.86
CA SER A 550 12.33 32.81 -8.50
C SER A 550 11.68 34.08 -7.95
N GLU A 551 12.49 34.94 -7.33
CA GLU A 551 12.12 36.30 -6.91
C GLU A 551 11.76 37.24 -8.08
N GLU A 552 12.15 36.90 -9.32
CA GLU A 552 11.81 37.70 -10.52
C GLU A 552 10.42 37.34 -11.08
N LEU A 553 9.99 36.09 -10.91
CA LEU A 553 8.70 35.59 -11.41
C LEU A 553 7.63 35.47 -10.29
N GLY A 554 8.03 35.39 -9.02
CA GLY A 554 7.14 35.16 -7.88
C GLY A 554 6.54 33.75 -7.86
N LYS A 555 7.25 32.76 -8.39
CA LYS A 555 6.75 31.40 -8.67
C LYS A 555 7.82 30.33 -8.41
N CYS A 556 7.38 29.10 -8.22
CA CYS A 556 8.26 27.94 -8.28
C CYS A 556 8.71 27.74 -9.73
N VAL A 557 10.00 27.49 -9.95
CA VAL A 557 10.61 27.33 -11.29
C VAL A 557 11.28 25.97 -11.49
N GLY A 558 11.05 25.03 -10.57
CA GLY A 558 11.53 23.67 -10.72
C GLY A 558 11.76 22.93 -9.41
N PHE A 559 12.02 21.64 -9.57
CA PHE A 559 12.53 20.73 -8.55
C PHE A 559 13.95 20.30 -8.91
N GLN A 560 14.77 19.95 -7.92
CA GLN A 560 16.11 19.44 -8.16
C GLN A 560 16.51 18.41 -7.11
N ILE A 561 16.97 17.23 -7.56
CA ILE A 561 17.74 16.29 -6.73
C ILE A 561 19.20 16.40 -7.13
N ILE A 562 20.02 16.70 -6.13
CA ILE A 562 21.48 16.71 -6.22
C ILE A 562 22.06 15.53 -5.44
N VAL A 563 23.13 14.94 -5.97
CA VAL A 563 23.77 13.73 -5.43
C VAL A 563 25.28 13.91 -5.34
N ALA A 564 25.93 13.28 -4.35
CA ALA A 564 27.36 13.41 -4.10
C ALA A 564 28.13 12.09 -4.33
N ASP A 565 29.27 12.16 -5.02
CA ASP A 565 30.20 11.02 -5.16
C ASP A 565 31.10 10.82 -3.90
N GLU A 566 31.88 9.73 -3.87
CA GLU A 566 32.83 9.42 -2.77
C GLU A 566 33.85 10.55 -2.47
N ASP A 567 34.15 11.43 -3.44
CA ASP A 567 35.11 12.54 -3.31
C ASP A 567 34.43 13.85 -2.82
N GLU A 568 33.15 13.77 -2.41
CA GLU A 568 32.26 14.89 -2.02
C GLU A 568 31.94 15.87 -3.18
N TYR A 569 32.04 15.46 -4.46
CA TYR A 569 31.56 16.26 -5.59
C TYR A 569 30.06 16.05 -5.81
N TRP A 570 29.33 17.16 -5.88
CA TRP A 570 27.89 17.18 -6.09
C TRP A 570 27.52 17.39 -7.57
N TYR A 571 26.47 16.72 -8.01
CA TYR A 571 25.92 16.74 -9.36
C TYR A 571 24.40 16.89 -9.33
N THR A 572 23.81 17.45 -10.37
CA THR A 572 22.37 17.33 -10.65
C THR A 572 22.10 15.91 -11.13
N LEU A 573 21.41 15.09 -10.34
CA LEU A 573 20.80 13.88 -10.89
C LEU A 573 19.54 14.28 -11.67
N VAL A 574 18.78 15.24 -11.13
CA VAL A 574 17.41 15.58 -11.58
C VAL A 574 17.17 17.06 -11.45
N GLY A 575 16.37 17.63 -12.34
CA GLY A 575 16.01 19.04 -12.33
C GLY A 575 16.64 19.79 -13.49
N PRO A 576 16.53 21.13 -13.50
CA PRO A 576 16.98 21.95 -14.62
C PRO A 576 18.52 21.98 -14.73
N GLU A 577 19.01 22.26 -15.95
CA GLU A 577 20.43 22.63 -16.14
C GLU A 577 20.75 23.87 -15.26
N SER A 578 21.88 23.80 -14.54
CA SER A 578 22.30 24.77 -13.52
C SER A 578 23.73 25.26 -13.78
N ASP A 579 24.04 26.51 -13.43
CA ASP A 579 25.41 27.04 -13.52
C ASP A 579 26.37 26.46 -12.45
N VAL A 580 25.82 25.92 -11.36
CA VAL A 580 26.59 25.42 -10.20
C VAL A 580 26.91 23.93 -10.32
N TYR A 581 25.94 23.11 -10.73
CA TYR A 581 26.05 21.65 -10.75
C TYR A 581 26.08 21.10 -12.18
N ASN A 582 26.94 20.11 -12.40
CA ASN A 582 26.98 19.38 -13.67
C ASN A 582 26.00 18.19 -13.57
N GLN A 583 25.48 17.71 -14.70
CA GLN A 583 24.67 16.49 -14.71
C GLN A 583 25.46 15.28 -14.16
N ALA A 584 24.76 14.42 -13.43
CA ALA A 584 25.28 13.21 -12.82
C ALA A 584 25.93 12.26 -13.84
N PRO A 585 27.15 11.72 -13.57
CA PRO A 585 27.83 10.81 -14.51
C PRO A 585 27.12 9.46 -14.71
N ILE A 586 26.32 9.05 -13.73
CA ILE A 586 25.38 7.94 -13.77
C ILE A 586 24.00 8.57 -13.60
N SER A 587 23.14 8.38 -14.59
CA SER A 587 21.76 8.87 -14.57
C SER A 587 20.78 7.75 -14.26
N THR A 588 19.54 8.18 -14.06
CA THR A 588 18.32 7.37 -13.91
C THR A 588 17.33 7.77 -15.03
N SER A 589 16.13 7.17 -15.09
CA SER A 589 15.26 7.16 -16.28
C SER A 589 13.91 7.90 -16.16
N ILE A 590 13.58 8.55 -15.03
CA ILE A 590 12.40 9.42 -14.86
C ILE A 590 12.62 10.87 -15.40
N GLU A 591 12.28 11.07 -16.67
CA GLU A 591 12.15 12.32 -17.46
C GLU A 591 11.83 13.57 -16.62
N TYR A 592 12.75 14.54 -16.51
CA TYR A 592 12.47 15.87 -15.94
C TYR A 592 12.04 16.84 -17.05
N ILE A 593 10.81 17.33 -16.95
CA ILE A 593 10.11 18.12 -17.96
C ILE A 593 10.29 19.62 -17.67
N ILE A 594 10.43 20.43 -18.73
CA ILE A 594 10.54 21.91 -18.66
C ILE A 594 9.64 22.56 -19.73
N GLY A 595 9.25 23.82 -19.49
CA GLY A 595 8.37 24.56 -20.39
C GLY A 595 8.85 24.62 -21.85
N GLY A 596 7.92 24.41 -22.78
CA GLY A 596 8.21 24.32 -24.20
C GLY A 596 7.25 23.41 -24.94
N SER A 597 7.55 23.12 -26.19
CA SER A 597 6.65 22.36 -27.06
C SER A 597 6.43 20.91 -26.67
N THR A 598 7.42 20.23 -26.06
CA THR A 598 7.22 18.88 -25.50
C THR A 598 6.24 18.90 -24.33
N ALA A 599 6.38 19.87 -23.42
CA ALA A 599 5.49 20.00 -22.27
C ALA A 599 4.07 20.43 -22.64
N GLU A 600 3.90 21.30 -23.65
CA GLU A 600 2.60 21.61 -24.25
C GLU A 600 1.95 20.34 -24.87
N ASP A 601 2.71 19.54 -25.62
CA ASP A 601 2.22 18.29 -26.21
C ASP A 601 1.91 17.21 -25.13
N GLU A 602 2.63 17.19 -24.00
CA GLU A 602 2.38 16.28 -22.86
C GLU A 602 1.12 16.63 -22.06
N ILE A 603 0.87 17.91 -21.73
CA ILE A 603 -0.40 18.29 -21.05
C ILE A 603 -1.59 17.91 -21.93
N ILE A 604 -1.50 18.12 -23.26
CA ILE A 604 -2.54 17.73 -24.24
C ILE A 604 -2.72 16.20 -24.30
N LEU A 605 -1.69 15.42 -23.98
CA LEU A 605 -1.79 13.96 -23.85
C LEU A 605 -2.55 13.60 -22.57
N MET A 606 -2.11 14.12 -21.42
CA MET A 606 -2.70 13.86 -20.10
C MET A 606 -4.18 14.28 -20.02
N GLU A 607 -4.57 15.39 -20.67
CA GLU A 607 -5.99 15.80 -20.87
C GLU A 607 -6.89 14.71 -21.49
N SER A 608 -6.31 13.67 -22.09
CA SER A 608 -7.00 12.55 -22.73
C SER A 608 -6.68 11.16 -22.19
N GLU A 609 -5.75 11.05 -21.23
CA GLU A 609 -5.39 9.80 -20.56
C GLU A 609 -6.22 9.66 -19.27
N ASP A 610 -7.36 8.96 -19.34
CA ASP A 610 -8.24 8.70 -18.19
C ASP A 610 -8.37 7.21 -17.81
N SER A 611 -7.72 6.31 -18.57
CA SER A 611 -7.74 4.86 -18.36
C SER A 611 -6.33 4.23 -18.30
N LEU A 612 -6.27 2.95 -17.91
CA LEU A 612 -5.01 2.21 -17.85
C LEU A 612 -4.47 1.86 -19.25
N ASP A 613 -5.37 1.51 -20.18
CA ASP A 613 -5.10 1.26 -21.61
C ASP A 613 -4.38 2.43 -22.30
N ASP A 614 -4.56 3.67 -21.81
CA ASP A 614 -3.91 4.87 -22.34
C ASP A 614 -2.51 5.09 -21.74
N LEU A 615 -2.30 4.70 -20.46
CA LEU A 615 -1.08 4.95 -19.69
C LEU A 615 -0.06 3.79 -19.71
N VAL A 616 -0.45 2.60 -20.17
CA VAL A 616 0.37 1.40 -20.19
C VAL A 616 0.32 0.74 -21.57
N ASP A 617 1.46 0.69 -22.27
CA ASP A 617 1.59 -0.11 -23.49
C ASP A 617 1.66 -1.60 -23.13
N GLU A 618 0.51 -2.28 -23.13
CA GLU A 618 0.39 -3.73 -22.91
C GLU A 618 1.39 -4.54 -23.77
N SER A 619 1.81 -4.03 -24.95
CA SER A 619 2.74 -4.74 -25.83
C SER A 619 4.20 -4.70 -25.37
N VAL A 620 4.52 -4.00 -24.28
CA VAL A 620 5.79 -4.14 -23.54
C VAL A 620 5.64 -4.84 -22.19
N HIS A 621 4.43 -5.19 -21.77
CA HIS A 621 4.15 -5.99 -20.56
C HIS A 621 4.27 -7.49 -20.88
N ASP A 622 5.48 -7.94 -21.20
CA ASP A 622 5.73 -9.30 -21.71
C ASP A 622 5.67 -10.37 -20.59
N VAL A 623 4.45 -10.72 -20.21
CA VAL A 623 4.12 -11.78 -19.24
C VAL A 623 4.44 -13.20 -19.74
N THR A 624 5.20 -13.39 -20.84
CA THR A 624 5.50 -14.72 -21.40
C THR A 624 6.19 -15.64 -20.39
N ASP A 625 7.26 -15.20 -19.73
CA ASP A 625 8.01 -16.07 -18.82
C ASP A 625 7.28 -16.31 -17.48
N VAL A 626 6.40 -15.39 -17.03
CA VAL A 626 5.46 -15.63 -15.91
C VAL A 626 4.47 -16.73 -16.29
N ASN A 627 3.82 -16.60 -17.45
CA ASN A 627 2.86 -17.57 -17.96
C ASN A 627 3.48 -18.94 -18.25
N ASP A 628 4.70 -19.00 -18.81
CA ASP A 628 5.37 -20.27 -19.09
C ASP A 628 5.90 -20.95 -17.81
N ALA A 629 6.25 -20.18 -16.76
CA ALA A 629 6.51 -20.74 -15.44
C ALA A 629 5.24 -21.38 -14.84
N LEU A 630 4.11 -20.66 -14.82
CA LEU A 630 2.83 -21.16 -14.30
C LEU A 630 2.29 -22.36 -15.10
N ARG A 631 2.38 -22.33 -16.44
CA ARG A 631 2.09 -23.49 -17.30
C ARG A 631 3.02 -24.68 -17.02
N GLY A 632 4.29 -24.41 -16.70
CA GLY A 632 5.27 -25.42 -16.29
C GLY A 632 4.89 -26.11 -14.97
N ALA A 633 4.31 -25.35 -14.04
CA ALA A 633 3.76 -25.83 -12.78
C ALA A 633 2.37 -26.51 -12.92
N GLY A 634 1.73 -26.40 -14.09
CA GLY A 634 0.48 -27.09 -14.41
C GLY A 634 -0.80 -26.25 -14.31
N VAL A 635 -0.70 -24.93 -14.17
CA VAL A 635 -1.85 -24.01 -14.22
C VAL A 635 -2.43 -23.99 -15.64
N ASP A 636 -3.76 -24.15 -15.78
CA ASP A 636 -4.47 -24.17 -17.07
C ASP A 636 -4.73 -22.75 -17.60
N ILE A 637 -3.65 -21.97 -17.75
CA ILE A 637 -3.71 -20.60 -18.26
C ILE A 637 -4.19 -20.60 -19.72
N PRO A 638 -5.22 -19.81 -20.09
CA PRO A 638 -5.63 -19.63 -21.46
C PRO A 638 -4.46 -19.27 -22.37
N VAL A 639 -4.29 -20.02 -23.47
CA VAL A 639 -3.38 -19.62 -24.53
C VAL A 639 -4.05 -18.54 -25.35
N GLU A 640 -3.57 -17.30 -25.21
CA GLU A 640 -3.67 -16.25 -26.22
C GLU A 640 -3.17 -16.82 -27.56
N GLU A 641 -4.08 -17.29 -28.42
CA GLU A 641 -3.72 -17.63 -29.80
C GLU A 641 -3.40 -16.32 -30.52
N GLU A 642 -2.11 -16.02 -30.75
CA GLU A 642 -1.66 -14.98 -31.70
C GLU A 642 -2.58 -15.01 -32.93
N GLU A 643 -3.11 -13.87 -33.40
CA GLU A 643 -3.97 -13.84 -34.60
C GLU A 643 -3.19 -14.32 -35.84
N GLU A 644 -3.18 -15.63 -36.11
CA GLU A 644 -2.51 -16.23 -37.28
C GLU A 644 -3.06 -15.57 -38.56
N GLU A 645 -2.25 -14.70 -39.19
CA GLU A 645 -2.65 -13.89 -40.34
C GLU A 645 -3.33 -14.78 -41.39
N VAL A 646 -4.65 -14.67 -41.56
CA VAL A 646 -5.48 -15.75 -42.15
C VAL A 646 -5.07 -16.13 -43.59
N VAL A 647 -4.14 -17.08 -43.71
CA VAL A 647 -3.59 -17.54 -44.99
C VAL A 647 -4.62 -18.42 -45.71
N VAL A 648 -5.37 -17.80 -46.61
CA VAL A 648 -6.42 -18.44 -47.43
C VAL A 648 -5.93 -19.77 -48.05
N PRO A 649 -6.54 -20.93 -47.74
CA PRO A 649 -5.89 -22.23 -47.86
C PRO A 649 -5.64 -22.73 -49.30
N GLY A 650 -4.47 -23.36 -49.50
CA GLY A 650 -3.83 -23.58 -50.80
C GLY A 650 -3.80 -25.00 -51.41
N ASN A 651 -4.56 -25.97 -50.86
CA ASN A 651 -4.91 -27.28 -51.48
C ASN A 651 -3.79 -28.35 -51.72
N GLU A 652 -4.09 -29.62 -51.33
CA GLU A 652 -3.31 -30.88 -51.49
C GLU A 652 -2.04 -31.02 -50.57
N THR A 653 -1.73 -32.15 -49.89
CA THR A 653 -2.35 -33.49 -49.79
C THR A 653 -1.81 -34.33 -48.60
N ASP A 654 -2.68 -35.12 -47.96
CA ASP A 654 -2.52 -36.56 -47.59
C ASP A 654 -1.17 -37.09 -47.07
N ASP A 655 -1.06 -37.30 -45.74
CA ASP A 655 -0.66 -38.61 -45.15
C ASP A 655 -1.18 -38.72 -43.69
N THR A 656 -1.18 -39.92 -43.11
CA THR A 656 -1.69 -40.21 -41.75
C THR A 656 -0.71 -41.02 -40.90
N THR A 657 -0.25 -40.46 -39.77
CA THR A 657 0.42 -41.23 -38.70
C THR A 657 0.10 -40.68 -37.32
N ILE A 658 -0.55 -41.51 -36.48
CA ILE A 658 -0.42 -41.46 -35.02
C ILE A 658 0.74 -42.38 -34.64
N PRO A 659 1.57 -41.97 -33.67
CA PRO A 659 2.12 -42.90 -32.70
C PRO A 659 1.91 -42.42 -31.26
N ASP A 660 1.36 -43.28 -30.41
CA ASP A 660 1.61 -43.22 -28.97
C ASP A 660 3.07 -43.64 -28.70
N GLU A 661 3.77 -42.97 -27.78
CA GLU A 661 4.49 -43.60 -26.66
C GLU A 661 5.05 -42.51 -25.71
N LYS A 662 5.16 -42.84 -24.41
CA LYS A 662 5.87 -42.00 -23.42
C LYS A 662 7.38 -42.10 -23.64
N ASP A 663 8.13 -41.07 -23.26
CA ASP A 663 9.52 -41.22 -22.82
C ASP A 663 9.71 -40.33 -21.58
N ASP A 664 10.20 -40.91 -20.48
CA ASP A 664 10.40 -40.20 -19.20
C ASP A 664 11.84 -39.69 -19.14
N SER A 665 12.09 -38.40 -19.44
CA SER A 665 13.41 -37.77 -19.30
C SER A 665 13.34 -36.36 -18.73
N ASN A 666 13.76 -36.24 -17.46
CA ASN A 666 14.06 -35.01 -16.75
C ASN A 666 14.94 -34.06 -17.60
N GLU A 667 14.40 -32.90 -17.97
CA GLU A 667 15.12 -31.78 -18.59
C GLU A 667 14.92 -30.41 -17.88
N SER A 668 14.02 -30.28 -16.88
CA SER A 668 13.66 -28.98 -16.24
C SER A 668 14.84 -28.20 -15.63
N ALA A 669 15.91 -28.91 -15.23
CA ALA A 669 17.16 -28.29 -14.79
C ALA A 669 17.90 -27.49 -15.89
N GLY A 670 17.41 -27.49 -17.14
CA GLY A 670 17.85 -26.61 -18.22
C GLY A 670 17.02 -25.33 -18.38
N ASP A 671 15.76 -25.35 -17.94
CA ASP A 671 14.80 -24.27 -18.20
C ASP A 671 14.81 -23.22 -17.08
N ALA A 672 15.06 -23.64 -15.83
CA ALA A 672 15.26 -22.74 -14.69
C ALA A 672 16.48 -21.80 -14.85
N GLU A 673 17.52 -22.19 -15.61
CA GLU A 673 18.65 -21.30 -15.94
C GLU A 673 18.37 -20.36 -17.14
N LYS A 674 17.20 -20.50 -17.80
CA LYS A 674 16.68 -19.53 -18.79
C LYS A 674 15.69 -18.56 -18.12
N LEU A 675 14.60 -19.10 -17.53
CA LEU A 675 13.53 -18.30 -16.91
C LEU A 675 14.08 -17.31 -15.86
N ALA A 676 15.09 -17.72 -15.08
CA ALA A 676 15.70 -16.86 -14.08
C ALA A 676 16.50 -15.67 -14.63
N SER A 677 16.74 -15.55 -15.94
CA SER A 677 17.37 -14.34 -16.54
C SER A 677 16.38 -13.28 -17.03
N GLU A 678 15.08 -13.48 -16.78
CA GLU A 678 13.99 -12.75 -17.45
C GLU A 678 12.87 -12.28 -16.47
N GLY A 679 13.06 -12.29 -15.12
CA GLY A 679 12.04 -11.83 -14.14
C GLY A 679 12.58 -11.23 -12.81
N GLY A 680 11.72 -10.47 -12.09
CA GLY A 680 12.02 -9.59 -10.92
C GLY A 680 11.69 -10.09 -9.48
N PHE A 681 11.83 -9.20 -8.47
CA PHE A 681 11.96 -9.53 -7.03
C PHE A 681 10.87 -8.99 -6.09
N VAL A 682 9.98 -9.90 -5.68
CA VAL A 682 9.00 -9.74 -4.60
C VAL A 682 9.68 -9.52 -3.25
N PRO A 683 9.39 -8.40 -2.54
CA PRO A 683 8.72 -8.55 -1.25
C PRO A 683 7.75 -7.39 -0.92
N PHE A 684 6.48 -7.72 -0.68
CA PHE A 684 5.39 -6.80 -0.30
C PHE A 684 5.05 -5.75 -1.37
N VAL A 685 4.09 -6.08 -2.25
CA VAL A 685 3.64 -5.20 -3.34
C VAL A 685 2.90 -3.97 -2.81
N SER A 686 3.67 -2.93 -2.53
CA SER A 686 3.30 -1.54 -2.80
C SER A 686 4.61 -0.77 -3.02
N PRO A 687 4.67 0.23 -3.94
CA PRO A 687 5.86 1.07 -4.08
C PRO A 687 6.28 1.73 -2.75
N LEU A 688 5.31 1.99 -1.85
CA LEU A 688 5.53 2.47 -0.48
C LEU A 688 6.33 1.50 0.41
N ALA A 689 6.21 0.18 0.23
CA ALA A 689 7.00 -0.80 0.97
C ALA A 689 8.46 -0.80 0.52
N THR A 690 8.72 -0.71 -0.79
CA THR A 690 10.06 -0.52 -1.37
C THR A 690 10.71 0.78 -0.88
N ILE A 691 9.96 1.89 -0.86
CA ILE A 691 10.39 3.14 -0.23
C ILE A 691 10.67 2.95 1.27
N GLY A 692 9.89 2.13 1.96
CA GLY A 692 10.13 1.71 3.35
C GLY A 692 11.46 0.96 3.55
N ILE A 693 11.83 0.08 2.63
CA ILE A 693 13.13 -0.63 2.64
C ILE A 693 14.29 0.35 2.39
N ILE A 694 14.14 1.27 1.43
CA ILE A 694 15.11 2.35 1.18
C ILE A 694 15.25 3.28 2.41
N ALA A 695 14.14 3.60 3.08
CA ALA A 695 14.14 4.38 4.32
C ALA A 695 14.80 3.62 5.50
N LEU A 696 14.66 2.29 5.56
CA LEU A 696 15.36 1.44 6.53
C LEU A 696 16.87 1.40 6.28
N ALA A 697 17.31 1.36 5.01
CA ALA A 697 18.72 1.54 4.63
C ALA A 697 19.26 2.92 5.05
N GLY A 698 18.53 4.00 4.74
CA GLY A 698 18.87 5.36 5.18
C GLY A 698 18.95 5.51 6.71
N LEU A 699 18.04 4.87 7.45
CA LEU A 699 18.06 4.83 8.92
C LEU A 699 19.26 4.02 9.48
N ALA A 700 19.74 3.00 8.76
CA ALA A 700 20.97 2.28 9.10
C ALA A 700 22.22 3.14 8.88
N ILE A 701 22.27 3.90 7.79
CA ILE A 701 23.36 4.85 7.47
C ILE A 701 23.45 5.95 8.54
N SER A 702 22.32 6.58 8.89
CA SER A 702 22.24 7.64 9.90
C SER A 702 22.80 7.23 11.28
N ARG A 703 22.58 5.98 11.70
CA ARG A 703 22.95 5.46 13.04
C ARG A 703 24.46 5.33 13.32
N LYS A 704 25.36 5.61 12.36
CA LYS A 704 26.82 5.62 12.59
C LYS A 704 27.43 6.99 12.94
N ARG A 705 26.69 8.11 12.82
CA ARG A 705 27.25 9.48 12.92
C ARG A 705 27.40 10.03 14.36
N ASP A 706 27.63 9.17 15.36
CA ASP A 706 27.74 9.56 16.79
C ASP A 706 29.10 10.21 17.17
N LYS A 707 29.35 11.41 16.64
CA LYS A 707 30.38 12.35 17.13
C LYS A 707 29.92 13.80 17.01
N PRO A 708 29.86 14.57 18.11
CA PRO A 708 29.52 15.99 18.06
C PRO A 708 30.70 16.83 17.56
N PHE A 709 30.40 17.80 16.69
CA PHE A 709 31.20 19.01 16.50
C PHE A 709 30.44 20.23 17.03
N ALA A 710 31.17 21.31 17.31
CA ALA A 710 30.75 22.43 18.16
C ALA A 710 31.53 23.73 17.82
#